data_AF-A0AAV9GER8-F1
#
_entry.id   AF-A0AAV9GER8-F1
#
_cell.length_a   1.000
_cell.length_b   1.000
_cell.length_c   1.000
_cell.angle_alpha   90.00
_cell.angle_beta   90.00
_cell.angle_gamma   90.00
#
_symmetry.space_group_name_H-M   'P 1'
#
loop_
_entity.id
_entity.type
_entity.pdbx_description
1 polymer ?
#
loop_
_entity_poly.entity_id
_entity_poly.type
_entity_poly.pdbx_seq_one_letter_code
_entity_poly.pdbx_strand_id
1 'polypeptide(L)'
;MSLSTHASYQSQDKSQGSRSTSAPFPSTSKASSSPPSSFPSSSTTPNATGPGGFASPPSMYASTSRSPSVSTSATAVNSPRTPGASFKTPSNDQGQFDIPLTPLGYQKPPIPPIPNGNQFAPMHLSASRSVRSVAESSRTAVSAAPSTVPFAGQVAPTSTTYKVIPEDYTKEEREVPTHLMGGLNCCCTGLPCRAKRPHHYMKPRWEYVPASTAGVETVYYHRDHARRETIHPLTDRYLHSSDGKLRTLMVACTDDIWQAAMAKKNETTWRRTYVRKMAPYRVRLASWVIDYTKGQRNCGTYSVELLQSLCFMTVMMFVPFSGIRRPAAWRYGGDFAPVLFKYYGSAKVWNNPLEQSRGRSLPSSNQAYRTLKPRHLCFLREPERGDCVGVDIKTVQEWETAEANAGRATSLRYLFVAYSTEHFSHSNASDLRALHKIAETAARDAGIPAYWVACSCMRSPEELESDVYRISDVLRGAEAMIIAVGDPNGNVTRASDISKLLVQWGRRMWTFPEVLLSPGEEITVHARGNEGKKPFTISKSQFAAQVWGDALEARQLTEHYLGTLVLSRLELAVLGLRCLYRRETTQYLAGDQAYALMGLLRMRPEVDKTDTPFQAFSRLSIANDSDSLLERYLCMVPPSGDTAEWHYMADAYGCSAWDVAPYVQVAGVCDNDSVVLDGAYGASIRWKSFHPVGFTRLFSWRRFFAAFLLQFNGWILTIGGLSVTNPFTLFFGVLLLLIGLPTFFCMPMLIRRLMGGQFRSVEAALFGVEGYISPATAERAIFGCAYGRMGWSTNGSPLCRSYINEKNERVGVDPLRDPEVQEKVNLAKVAMPGDKRIFTLINTYTMEVTLFEAVRPPTCLFLCAVEGGMQRAIACSYDFTTQTFYRETVVRMDTTVLDRMDRVPRFRIGIRKPEVSVRRKHYL
;
A
#
# COMPACT_ATOMS: atom_id res chain seq x y z
N MET A 1 35.25 32.34 -15.40
CA MET A 1 34.97 33.77 -15.65
C MET A 1 34.31 33.89 -17.02
N SER A 2 33.32 34.77 -17.18
CA SER A 2 32.88 35.47 -18.43
C SER A 2 32.63 34.71 -19.75
N LEU A 3 31.72 35.09 -20.66
CA LEU A 3 30.44 35.84 -20.67
C LEU A 3 30.03 36.03 -22.15
N SER A 4 28.78 35.75 -22.54
CA SER A 4 28.03 36.39 -23.65
C SER A 4 26.64 35.73 -23.81
N THR A 5 25.48 36.34 -23.57
CA THR A 5 24.78 37.42 -24.33
C THR A 5 24.51 37.03 -25.80
N HIS A 6 23.26 36.95 -26.29
CA HIS A 6 22.31 38.07 -26.45
C HIS A 6 20.82 37.64 -26.61
N ALA A 7 19.91 38.61 -26.45
CA ALA A 7 18.49 38.57 -26.88
C ALA A 7 18.29 39.54 -28.10
N SER A 8 17.16 39.78 -28.78
CA SER A 8 15.70 39.74 -28.46
C SER A 8 14.83 40.30 -29.65
N TYR A 9 13.47 40.25 -29.58
CA TYR A 9 12.43 41.01 -30.35
C TYR A 9 12.25 40.70 -31.89
N GLN A 10 11.09 40.89 -32.60
CA GLN A 10 9.61 40.87 -32.33
C GLN A 10 8.77 41.08 -33.65
N SER A 11 7.42 41.24 -33.53
CA SER A 11 6.34 41.58 -34.53
C SER A 11 5.76 40.40 -35.37
N GLN A 12 4.44 40.14 -35.46
CA GLN A 12 3.29 40.89 -36.06
C GLN A 12 3.45 41.08 -37.59
N ASP A 13 2.45 40.85 -38.47
CA ASP A 13 1.00 41.06 -38.32
C ASP A 13 0.06 40.19 -39.23
N LYS A 14 -1.26 40.34 -39.01
CA LYS A 14 -2.48 39.77 -39.65
C LYS A 14 -2.62 39.89 -41.19
N SER A 15 -3.46 39.04 -41.82
CA SER A 15 -4.73 39.43 -42.53
C SER A 15 -5.45 38.24 -43.23
N GLN A 16 -6.54 38.50 -43.96
CA GLN A 16 -7.61 37.56 -44.40
C GLN A 16 -7.65 37.34 -45.93
N GLY A 17 -8.37 36.32 -46.44
CA GLY A 17 -9.10 36.47 -47.73
C GLY A 17 -9.17 35.33 -48.78
N SER A 18 -10.12 34.38 -48.62
CA SER A 18 -11.07 33.84 -49.63
C SER A 18 -10.71 33.40 -51.09
N ARG A 19 -11.24 32.22 -51.48
CA ARG A 19 -11.78 31.78 -52.82
C ARG A 19 -10.77 31.57 -53.99
N SER A 20 -10.98 30.70 -55.00
CA SER A 20 -11.92 29.58 -55.25
C SER A 20 -11.50 28.74 -56.49
N THR A 21 -12.14 27.57 -56.74
CA THR A 21 -12.29 26.84 -58.05
C THR A 21 -11.01 26.29 -58.75
N SER A 22 -10.99 25.19 -59.53
CA SER A 22 -11.99 24.20 -60.00
C SER A 22 -11.32 22.90 -60.52
N ALA A 23 -12.07 21.80 -60.67
CA ALA A 23 -11.62 20.47 -61.15
C ALA A 23 -11.57 20.31 -62.69
N PRO A 24 -11.22 19.12 -63.25
CA PRO A 24 -12.28 18.20 -63.72
C PRO A 24 -12.08 16.67 -63.52
N PHE A 25 -13.14 15.93 -63.89
CA PHE A 25 -13.48 14.47 -63.78
C PHE A 25 -12.96 13.62 -65.01
N PRO A 26 -13.34 12.32 -65.29
CA PRO A 26 -14.41 11.44 -64.73
C PRO A 26 -14.18 9.89 -64.53
N SER A 27 -15.25 9.24 -64.01
CA SER A 27 -15.73 7.84 -64.25
C SER A 27 -15.29 6.69 -63.31
N THR A 28 -16.06 5.60 -63.05
CA THR A 28 -17.50 5.42 -62.66
C THR A 28 -17.76 3.95 -62.28
N SER A 29 -18.51 3.66 -61.19
CA SER A 29 -19.41 2.47 -61.07
C SER A 29 -20.38 2.60 -59.88
N LYS A 30 -21.45 1.78 -59.83
CA LYS A 30 -22.64 1.91 -58.94
C LYS A 30 -22.81 0.69 -58.02
N ALA A 31 -23.38 0.86 -56.81
CA ALA A 31 -24.34 -0.08 -56.21
C ALA A 31 -25.17 0.53 -55.05
N SER A 32 -26.39 0.01 -54.90
CA SER A 32 -27.56 0.38 -54.08
C SER A 32 -27.42 0.56 -52.55
N SER A 33 -28.40 1.30 -51.99
CA SER A 33 -28.65 1.57 -50.57
C SER A 33 -29.94 0.91 -50.03
N SER A 34 -29.99 0.60 -48.72
CA SER A 34 -31.21 0.64 -47.88
C SER A 34 -30.91 0.38 -46.38
N PRO A 35 -31.61 1.04 -45.43
CA PRO A 35 -31.48 0.78 -43.98
C PRO A 35 -32.80 0.31 -43.31
N PRO A 36 -32.71 -0.35 -42.14
CA PRO A 36 -33.81 -0.47 -41.15
C PRO A 36 -33.36 -0.05 -39.73
N SER A 37 -34.22 0.22 -38.73
CA SER A 37 -35.66 0.53 -38.70
C SER A 37 -36.02 1.11 -37.30
N SER A 38 -37.19 1.73 -37.17
CA SER A 38 -37.66 2.45 -35.98
C SER A 38 -38.28 1.59 -34.86
N PHE A 39 -38.26 2.10 -33.63
CA PHE A 39 -39.03 1.59 -32.49
C PHE A 39 -40.56 1.69 -32.70
N PRO A 40 -41.36 0.76 -32.16
CA PRO A 40 -42.80 0.90 -32.04
C PRO A 40 -43.23 1.48 -30.67
N SER A 41 -44.22 2.37 -30.69
CA SER A 41 -44.96 2.85 -29.53
C SER A 41 -46.32 2.13 -29.41
N SER A 42 -46.77 1.79 -28.21
CA SER A 42 -48.16 1.41 -27.95
C SER A 42 -48.75 2.19 -26.79
N SER A 43 -49.93 2.77 -27.02
CA SER A 43 -50.66 3.63 -26.10
C SER A 43 -51.81 2.89 -25.43
N THR A 44 -52.02 3.09 -24.12
CA THR A 44 -53.35 2.92 -23.51
C THR A 44 -53.52 3.83 -22.30
N THR A 45 -54.58 4.64 -22.33
CA THR A 45 -55.16 5.41 -21.21
C THR A 45 -56.65 5.10 -21.21
N PRO A 46 -57.33 4.99 -20.05
CA PRO A 46 -57.88 6.17 -19.36
C PRO A 46 -57.75 6.04 -17.80
N ASN A 47 -58.24 6.91 -16.92
CA ASN A 47 -59.07 8.12 -17.02
C ASN A 47 -58.70 9.10 -15.87
N ALA A 48 -59.14 10.36 -15.94
CA ALA A 48 -58.80 11.39 -14.94
C ALA A 48 -59.94 11.74 -13.95
N THR A 49 -59.59 12.19 -12.74
CA THR A 49 -60.37 13.14 -11.91
C THR A 49 -59.49 13.63 -10.74
N GLY A 50 -59.45 14.95 -10.47
CA GLY A 50 -58.80 15.55 -9.29
C GLY A 50 -59.84 16.06 -8.27
N PRO A 51 -59.57 17.09 -7.44
CA PRO A 51 -58.28 17.76 -7.16
C PRO A 51 -58.00 18.13 -5.67
N GLY A 52 -56.75 18.49 -5.36
CA GLY A 52 -56.41 19.51 -4.33
C GLY A 52 -56.36 19.15 -2.83
N GLY A 53 -55.45 19.80 -2.09
CA GLY A 53 -55.46 19.83 -0.61
C GLY A 53 -54.08 19.85 0.07
N PHE A 54 -53.77 20.91 0.83
CA PHE A 54 -52.55 21.04 1.64
C PHE A 54 -52.57 20.19 2.93
N ALA A 55 -51.42 19.62 3.34
CA ALA A 55 -51.01 19.55 4.75
C ALA A 55 -49.52 19.17 4.93
N SER A 56 -48.87 19.78 5.92
CA SER A 56 -47.54 19.39 6.46
C SER A 56 -47.68 18.37 7.63
N PRO A 57 -46.60 17.74 8.12
CA PRO A 57 -46.67 16.40 8.71
C PRO A 57 -46.84 16.38 10.24
N PRO A 58 -47.13 15.19 10.80
CA PRO A 58 -46.63 14.82 12.12
C PRO A 58 -45.75 13.56 12.12
N SER A 59 -44.97 13.43 13.19
CA SER A 59 -44.07 12.32 13.50
C SER A 59 -44.79 11.02 13.89
N MET A 60 -44.13 9.87 13.69
CA MET A 60 -44.29 8.73 14.60
C MET A 60 -42.95 8.08 14.98
N TYR A 61 -42.80 7.79 16.27
CA TYR A 61 -41.90 6.79 16.80
C TYR A 61 -42.47 5.40 16.52
N ALA A 62 -41.60 4.42 16.26
CA ALA A 62 -41.91 3.01 16.52
C ALA A 62 -40.65 2.30 17.02
N SER A 63 -40.72 1.81 18.25
CA SER A 63 -39.70 1.00 18.91
C SER A 63 -39.93 -0.48 18.64
N THR A 64 -38.85 -1.25 18.44
CA THR A 64 -38.89 -2.70 18.70
C THR A 64 -37.57 -3.18 19.27
N SER A 65 -37.62 -3.59 20.53
CA SER A 65 -36.54 -4.25 21.24
C SER A 65 -36.62 -5.77 21.01
N ARG A 66 -35.46 -6.43 20.88
CA ARG A 66 -35.35 -7.87 21.20
C ARG A 66 -33.92 -8.22 21.61
N SER A 67 -33.78 -8.58 22.88
CA SER A 67 -32.59 -9.22 23.46
C SER A 67 -32.73 -10.74 23.37
N PRO A 68 -31.65 -11.51 23.26
CA PRO A 68 -31.62 -12.91 23.63
C PRO A 68 -31.02 -13.09 25.03
N SER A 69 -31.72 -13.76 25.94
CA SER A 69 -31.21 -14.16 27.25
C SER A 69 -30.89 -15.65 27.28
N VAL A 70 -29.71 -15.99 27.81
CA VAL A 70 -29.29 -17.36 28.12
C VAL A 70 -29.85 -17.80 29.47
N SER A 71 -30.26 -19.06 29.59
CA SER A 71 -30.40 -19.73 30.89
C SER A 71 -30.11 -21.23 30.75
N THR A 72 -29.64 -21.84 31.84
CA THR A 72 -29.24 -23.24 31.94
C THR A 72 -29.84 -23.89 33.19
N SER A 73 -29.82 -25.23 33.22
CA SER A 73 -29.89 -26.15 34.37
C SER A 73 -31.25 -26.72 34.85
N ALA A 74 -31.29 -28.07 34.82
CA ALA A 74 -31.91 -29.04 35.76
C ALA A 74 -33.46 -29.06 35.96
N THR A 75 -34.14 -30.19 36.30
CA THR A 75 -33.71 -31.53 36.78
C THR A 75 -34.81 -32.62 36.55
N ALA A 76 -34.41 -33.87 36.21
CA ALA A 76 -35.07 -35.19 36.47
C ALA A 76 -36.57 -35.40 36.02
N VAL A 77 -37.22 -36.58 35.90
CA VAL A 77 -37.11 -38.02 36.29
C VAL A 77 -37.83 -38.81 35.15
N ASN A 78 -37.43 -39.95 34.55
CA ASN A 78 -37.42 -41.36 35.05
C ASN A 78 -36.89 -42.33 33.95
N SER A 79 -36.56 -43.59 34.27
CA SER A 79 -36.12 -44.66 33.32
C SER A 79 -37.06 -45.90 33.41
N PRO A 80 -36.74 -47.15 32.96
CA PRO A 80 -35.93 -47.65 31.83
C PRO A 80 -36.64 -48.78 30.99
N ARG A 81 -36.07 -49.24 29.86
CA ARG A 81 -35.94 -50.68 29.46
C ARG A 81 -35.28 -50.94 28.08
N THR A 82 -34.30 -51.85 28.05
CA THR A 82 -33.81 -52.67 26.91
C THR A 82 -34.31 -54.14 27.12
N PRO A 83 -33.92 -55.23 26.39
CA PRO A 83 -32.97 -55.41 25.25
C PRO A 83 -33.39 -56.40 24.11
N GLY A 84 -32.55 -56.49 23.05
CA GLY A 84 -32.34 -57.69 22.17
C GLY A 84 -33.42 -58.05 21.12
N ALA A 85 -33.18 -58.89 20.09
CA ALA A 85 -31.96 -59.47 19.49
C ALA A 85 -32.25 -60.06 18.06
N SER A 86 -31.18 -60.42 17.31
CA SER A 86 -31.06 -61.22 16.04
C SER A 86 -32.28 -62.00 15.46
N PHE A 87 -32.44 -62.22 14.13
CA PHE A 87 -31.62 -63.19 13.34
C PHE A 87 -31.97 -63.26 11.81
N LYS A 88 -30.96 -63.68 11.01
CA LYS A 88 -30.98 -64.56 9.78
C LYS A 88 -31.54 -64.08 8.41
N THR A 89 -30.61 -64.09 7.45
CA THR A 89 -30.76 -64.24 5.98
C THR A 89 -31.00 -65.72 5.59
N PRO A 90 -31.29 -66.04 4.30
CA PRO A 90 -30.19 -66.44 3.38
C PRO A 90 -30.38 -66.11 1.87
N SER A 91 -29.25 -66.11 1.13
CA SER A 91 -29.01 -66.50 -0.30
C SER A 91 -30.01 -66.16 -1.42
N ASN A 92 -29.65 -65.71 -2.62
CA ASN A 92 -28.36 -65.51 -3.34
C ASN A 92 -28.65 -64.54 -4.55
N ASP A 93 -27.77 -64.12 -5.48
CA ASP A 93 -26.39 -64.51 -5.83
C ASP A 93 -25.58 -63.36 -6.51
N GLN A 94 -24.45 -63.70 -7.13
CA GLN A 94 -23.56 -62.97 -8.08
C GLN A 94 -24.26 -62.04 -9.10
N GLY A 95 -23.72 -60.89 -9.56
CA GLY A 95 -22.46 -60.12 -9.37
C GLY A 95 -22.51 -58.89 -10.31
N GLN A 96 -21.58 -57.93 -10.44
CA GLN A 96 -20.28 -57.64 -9.80
C GLN A 96 -19.90 -56.16 -10.16
N PHE A 97 -19.22 -55.43 -9.25
CA PHE A 97 -18.66 -54.06 -9.38
C PHE A 97 -19.62 -52.85 -9.51
N ASP A 98 -19.96 -52.27 -8.35
CA ASP A 98 -20.44 -50.89 -8.21
C ASP A 98 -19.35 -49.95 -7.64
N ILE A 99 -19.32 -48.72 -8.15
CA ILE A 99 -18.78 -47.50 -7.52
C ILE A 99 -19.95 -46.51 -7.59
N PRO A 100 -20.51 -45.97 -6.48
CA PRO A 100 -19.89 -44.77 -5.88
C PRO A 100 -20.22 -44.42 -4.40
N LEU A 101 -19.49 -43.41 -3.90
CA LEU A 101 -19.91 -42.40 -2.89
C LEU A 101 -20.43 -42.86 -1.50
N THR A 102 -19.74 -42.43 -0.43
CA THR A 102 -20.35 -41.75 0.75
C THR A 102 -19.26 -41.06 1.61
N PRO A 103 -19.61 -40.10 2.51
CA PRO A 103 -18.67 -39.07 2.98
C PRO A 103 -18.07 -39.30 4.38
N LEU A 104 -16.87 -38.76 4.58
CA LEU A 104 -16.24 -38.46 5.87
C LEU A 104 -15.59 -37.05 5.72
N GLY A 105 -15.54 -36.17 6.72
CA GLY A 105 -15.61 -36.36 8.16
C GLY A 105 -14.35 -35.74 8.76
N TYR A 106 -14.46 -34.53 9.33
CA TYR A 106 -13.32 -33.79 9.87
C TYR A 106 -12.63 -34.57 11.01
N GLN A 107 -11.50 -35.21 10.72
CA GLN A 107 -10.62 -35.78 11.74
C GLN A 107 -9.56 -34.77 12.16
N LYS A 108 -9.39 -34.64 13.48
CA LYS A 108 -8.35 -33.86 14.14
C LYS A 108 -7.03 -34.66 14.11
N PRO A 109 -5.87 -34.07 13.80
CA PRO A 109 -4.62 -34.82 13.67
C PRO A 109 -4.18 -35.43 15.02
N PRO A 110 -3.51 -36.61 15.00
CA PRO A 110 -3.10 -37.31 16.21
C PRO A 110 -1.91 -36.64 16.91
N ILE A 111 -1.88 -36.77 18.24
CA ILE A 111 -0.78 -36.34 19.10
C ILE A 111 0.29 -37.46 19.09
N PRO A 112 1.60 -37.16 18.89
CA PRO A 112 2.65 -38.17 18.96
C PRO A 112 2.86 -38.70 20.39
N PRO A 113 3.28 -39.97 20.56
CA PRO A 113 3.40 -40.60 21.86
C PRO A 113 4.57 -40.07 22.69
N ILE A 114 4.37 -40.00 24.01
CA ILE A 114 5.40 -39.63 24.99
C ILE A 114 6.28 -40.87 25.29
N PRO A 115 7.61 -40.81 25.10
CA PRO A 115 8.52 -41.81 25.62
C PRO A 115 8.71 -41.60 27.14
N ASN A 116 8.35 -42.59 27.96
CA ASN A 116 8.61 -42.54 29.40
C ASN A 116 10.10 -42.83 29.69
N GLY A 117 10.62 -42.10 30.68
CA GLY A 117 12.05 -41.96 30.99
C GLY A 117 12.84 -43.23 31.26
N ASN A 118 14.15 -43.14 30.99
CA ASN A 118 15.15 -43.04 32.06
C ASN A 118 16.55 -42.85 31.49
N GLN A 119 17.24 -41.76 31.86
CA GLN A 119 18.63 -41.76 32.38
C GLN A 119 19.17 -40.33 32.61
N PHE A 120 20.09 -40.24 33.59
CA PHE A 120 20.92 -39.09 34.01
C PHE A 120 20.29 -37.91 34.76
N ALA A 121 20.65 -37.86 36.05
CA ALA A 121 20.71 -36.67 36.90
C ALA A 121 22.21 -36.28 37.09
N PRO A 122 22.56 -35.33 37.98
CA PRO A 122 22.26 -33.90 37.89
C PRO A 122 23.55 -33.05 37.92
N MET A 123 23.48 -31.75 37.60
CA MET A 123 24.55 -30.80 37.98
C MET A 123 23.97 -29.46 38.42
N HIS A 124 24.19 -29.12 39.69
CA HIS A 124 23.99 -27.79 40.26
C HIS A 124 25.10 -26.84 39.78
N LEU A 125 24.79 -25.55 39.63
CA LEU A 125 25.55 -24.50 40.34
C LEU A 125 24.84 -23.14 40.36
N SER A 126 24.97 -22.48 41.52
CA SER A 126 24.48 -21.15 41.85
C SER A 126 25.58 -20.08 41.71
N ALA A 127 25.17 -18.81 41.61
CA ALA A 127 26.06 -17.66 41.42
C ALA A 127 26.86 -17.26 42.68
N SER A 128 27.98 -16.54 42.52
CA SER A 128 28.48 -15.55 43.50
C SER A 128 29.55 -14.58 42.92
N ARG A 129 29.88 -13.52 43.69
CA ARG A 129 30.67 -12.32 43.34
C ARG A 129 32.17 -12.39 43.75
N SER A 130 33.04 -11.66 43.04
CA SER A 130 34.02 -10.64 43.52
C SER A 130 34.81 -10.11 42.30
N VAL A 131 35.25 -8.85 42.10
CA VAL A 131 35.71 -7.68 42.89
C VAL A 131 37.20 -7.67 43.28
N ARG A 132 38.04 -7.05 42.42
CA ARG A 132 39.26 -6.22 42.63
C ARG A 132 40.14 -6.29 41.35
N SER A 133 40.37 -5.22 40.57
CA SER A 133 41.21 -4.01 40.79
C SER A 133 42.73 -4.26 40.83
N VAL A 134 43.48 -3.77 39.82
CA VAL A 134 44.82 -3.15 39.86
C VAL A 134 45.00 -2.33 38.56
N ALA A 135 45.86 -1.32 38.56
CA ALA A 135 46.02 -0.30 37.51
C ALA A 135 47.36 -0.38 36.75
N GLU A 136 47.52 0.61 35.84
CA GLU A 136 48.78 1.20 35.35
C GLU A 136 49.63 0.57 34.21
N SER A 137 49.77 1.40 33.17
CA SER A 137 51.02 1.80 32.50
C SER A 137 51.91 0.77 31.79
N SER A 138 52.05 0.93 30.47
CA SER A 138 53.31 1.48 29.91
C SER A 138 53.23 1.71 28.38
N ARG A 139 54.10 2.59 27.88
CA ARG A 139 54.27 2.93 26.45
C ARG A 139 55.32 2.03 25.81
N THR A 140 55.15 1.69 24.54
CA THR A 140 56.24 1.82 23.53
C THR A 140 55.66 1.87 22.11
N ALA A 141 56.27 2.68 21.25
CA ALA A 141 55.94 2.76 19.82
C ALA A 141 57.13 2.28 18.99
N VAL A 142 56.86 1.54 17.91
CA VAL A 142 57.81 1.36 16.80
C VAL A 142 57.04 1.43 15.47
N SER A 143 57.65 2.12 14.51
CA SER A 143 57.13 2.38 13.17
C SER A 143 57.30 1.19 12.22
N ALA A 144 56.29 0.91 11.39
CA ALA A 144 56.47 0.42 10.02
C ALA A 144 55.22 0.69 9.17
N ALA A 145 55.38 1.45 8.08
CA ALA A 145 54.48 1.45 6.93
C ALA A 145 55.26 0.84 5.74
N PRO A 146 54.60 0.20 4.76
CA PRO A 146 53.96 1.00 3.72
C PRO A 146 52.67 0.43 3.09
N SER A 147 51.94 1.34 2.42
CA SER A 147 51.11 1.12 1.22
C SER A 147 50.06 0.00 1.20
N THR A 148 48.78 0.39 1.35
CA THR A 148 47.66 -0.28 0.68
C THR A 148 46.65 0.74 0.15
N VAL A 149 46.06 0.42 -1.00
CA VAL A 149 45.17 1.30 -1.80
C VAL A 149 43.81 1.46 -1.12
N PRO A 150 43.15 2.65 -1.15
CA PRO A 150 41.86 2.83 -0.48
C PRO A 150 40.73 2.05 -1.19
N PHE A 151 40.24 1.00 -0.53
CA PHE A 151 39.08 0.22 -0.96
C PHE A 151 37.78 0.98 -0.64
N ALA A 152 37.41 1.92 -1.50
CA ALA A 152 36.12 2.62 -1.39
C ALA A 152 35.01 1.79 -2.04
N GLY A 153 33.92 1.52 -1.29
CA GLY A 153 32.71 0.92 -1.86
C GLY A 153 32.17 -0.34 -1.20
N GLN A 154 32.15 -0.42 0.13
CA GLN A 154 31.17 -1.27 0.83
C GLN A 154 30.13 -0.39 1.52
N VAL A 155 28.95 -0.28 0.91
CA VAL A 155 27.74 0.13 1.62
C VAL A 155 27.31 -1.09 2.44
N ALA A 156 27.73 -1.13 3.70
CA ALA A 156 27.15 -2.05 4.67
C ALA A 156 25.63 -1.82 4.72
N PRO A 157 24.80 -2.87 4.93
CA PRO A 157 23.38 -2.66 5.18
C PRO A 157 23.24 -1.71 6.35
N THR A 158 22.41 -0.67 6.19
CA THR A 158 22.16 0.33 7.22
C THR A 158 21.39 -0.32 8.36
N SER A 159 22.12 -1.05 9.22
CA SER A 159 21.74 -1.23 10.61
C SER A 159 21.30 0.14 11.11
N THR A 160 20.09 0.20 11.63
CA THR A 160 19.56 1.39 12.31
C THR A 160 20.45 1.63 13.51
N THR A 161 21.56 2.33 13.25
CA THR A 161 22.49 2.77 14.25
C THR A 161 21.68 3.71 15.12
N TYR A 162 21.26 3.21 16.28
CA TYR A 162 20.61 4.01 17.29
C TYR A 162 21.59 5.13 17.64
N LYS A 163 21.44 6.29 16.99
CA LYS A 163 22.12 7.51 17.43
C LYS A 163 21.71 7.66 18.88
N VAL A 164 22.66 7.49 19.80
CA VAL A 164 22.44 7.74 21.21
C VAL A 164 22.05 9.21 21.30
N ILE A 165 20.77 9.42 21.55
CA ILE A 165 20.16 10.74 21.59
C ILE A 165 20.71 11.45 22.83
N PRO A 166 21.08 12.74 22.77
CA PRO A 166 21.69 13.44 23.91
C PRO A 166 20.89 13.34 25.21
N GLU A 167 21.59 13.36 26.36
CA GLU A 167 21.01 13.15 27.70
C GLU A 167 19.85 14.11 28.04
N ASP A 168 19.74 15.27 27.40
CA ASP A 168 18.65 16.24 27.59
C ASP A 168 17.25 15.69 27.22
N TYR A 169 17.15 14.57 26.51
CA TYR A 169 15.86 13.93 26.19
C TYR A 169 15.21 13.23 27.40
N THR A 170 15.93 13.08 28.52
CA THR A 170 15.43 12.44 29.76
C THR A 170 14.43 13.28 30.54
N LYS A 171 14.36 14.59 30.33
CA LYS A 171 13.36 15.45 31.01
C LYS A 171 11.98 15.25 30.39
N GLU A 172 11.00 14.92 31.24
CA GLU A 172 9.56 15.02 30.93
C GLU A 172 9.12 16.49 30.75
N GLU A 173 9.70 17.21 29.78
CA GLU A 173 9.16 18.50 29.35
C GLU A 173 7.76 18.30 28.78
N ARG A 174 6.78 18.92 29.43
CA ARG A 174 5.38 18.88 29.01
C ARG A 174 5.25 19.45 27.61
N GLU A 175 4.77 18.64 26.68
CA GLU A 175 4.59 19.01 25.28
C GLU A 175 3.93 20.39 25.13
N VAL A 176 4.56 21.26 24.33
CA VAL A 176 4.02 22.59 24.04
C VAL A 176 2.73 22.40 23.22
N PRO A 177 1.56 22.82 23.73
CA PRO A 177 0.31 22.57 23.05
C PRO A 177 0.23 23.40 21.77
N THR A 178 0.01 22.74 20.63
CA THR A 178 -0.20 23.44 19.34
C THR A 178 -1.32 24.47 19.46
N HIS A 179 -1.02 25.72 19.09
CA HIS A 179 -1.92 26.84 19.29
C HIS A 179 -3.10 26.78 18.31
N LEU A 180 -4.30 26.51 18.85
CA LEU A 180 -5.57 26.60 18.12
C LEU A 180 -6.34 27.84 18.58
N MET A 181 -6.48 28.82 17.68
CA MET A 181 -7.22 30.06 17.88
C MET A 181 -8.66 29.79 18.33
N GLY A 182 -9.06 30.50 19.39
CA GLY A 182 -10.36 30.36 20.02
C GLY A 182 -11.52 30.80 19.13
N GLY A 183 -12.73 30.35 19.49
CA GLY A 183 -13.98 30.77 18.80
C GLY A 183 -14.26 32.28 18.88
N LEU A 184 -13.61 32.99 19.82
CA LEU A 184 -13.84 34.40 20.13
C LEU A 184 -12.60 35.28 19.85
N ASN A 185 -11.68 34.86 18.98
CA ASN A 185 -10.56 35.72 18.57
C ASN A 185 -11.09 36.93 17.77
N CYS A 186 -11.23 38.07 18.45
CA CYS A 186 -11.59 39.37 17.85
C CYS A 186 -10.36 40.24 17.53
N CYS A 187 -9.19 39.93 18.11
CA CYS A 187 -7.99 40.77 18.04
C CYS A 187 -6.99 40.38 16.94
N CYS A 188 -7.27 39.35 16.14
CA CYS A 188 -6.43 38.98 14.99
C CYS A 188 -6.90 39.76 13.76
N THR A 189 -6.17 40.82 13.40
CA THR A 189 -6.43 41.64 12.20
C THR A 189 -6.55 40.77 10.95
N GLY A 190 -7.69 40.84 10.26
CA GLY A 190 -7.94 40.15 8.99
C GLY A 190 -8.66 38.80 9.07
N LEU A 191 -8.95 38.25 10.26
CA LEU A 191 -9.74 37.01 10.41
C LEU A 191 -11.18 37.30 10.88
N PRO A 192 -12.23 36.81 10.18
CA PRO A 192 -13.61 36.97 10.65
C PRO A 192 -13.84 36.15 11.92
N CYS A 193 -14.53 36.75 12.90
CA CYS A 193 -14.81 36.15 14.21
C CYS A 193 -15.39 34.74 14.07
N ARG A 194 -14.67 33.71 14.56
CA ARG A 194 -15.03 32.29 14.38
C ARG A 194 -16.45 31.97 14.91
N ALA A 195 -16.90 32.64 15.97
CA ALA A 195 -18.25 32.54 16.53
C ALA A 195 -19.36 32.97 15.56
N LYS A 196 -19.13 33.97 14.69
CA LYS A 196 -20.16 34.49 13.77
C LYS A 196 -20.46 33.56 12.58
N ARG A 197 -19.59 32.58 12.29
CA ARG A 197 -19.76 31.62 11.17
C ARG A 197 -19.31 30.19 11.55
N PRO A 198 -20.10 29.45 12.35
CA PRO A 198 -19.74 28.11 12.81
C PRO A 198 -19.60 27.07 11.68
N HIS A 199 -20.10 27.35 10.47
CA HIS A 199 -19.93 26.47 9.29
C HIS A 199 -18.99 27.04 8.23
N HIS A 200 -18.13 28.01 8.58
CA HIS A 200 -17.15 28.55 7.63
C HIS A 200 -16.18 27.47 7.15
N TYR A 201 -16.06 27.34 5.83
CA TYR A 201 -15.07 26.52 5.14
C TYR A 201 -14.42 27.35 4.04
N MET A 202 -13.16 27.07 3.74
CA MET A 202 -12.47 27.68 2.60
C MET A 202 -12.77 26.85 1.35
N LYS A 203 -13.22 27.52 0.27
CA LYS A 203 -13.37 26.89 -1.05
C LYS A 203 -11.97 26.59 -1.62
N PRO A 204 -11.79 25.48 -2.36
CA PRO A 204 -10.52 25.21 -3.04
C PRO A 204 -10.25 26.29 -4.09
N ARG A 205 -8.97 26.64 -4.27
CA ARG A 205 -8.55 27.57 -5.33
C ARG A 205 -8.16 26.87 -6.62
N TRP A 206 -8.02 25.55 -6.60
CA TRP A 206 -7.74 24.74 -7.76
C TRP A 206 -8.92 23.83 -8.07
N GLU A 207 -9.12 23.57 -9.35
CA GLU A 207 -10.05 22.57 -9.87
C GLU A 207 -9.31 21.66 -10.84
N TYR A 208 -9.78 20.43 -10.98
CA TYR A 208 -9.29 19.54 -12.01
C TYR A 208 -9.82 19.99 -13.36
N VAL A 209 -8.96 20.01 -14.37
CA VAL A 209 -9.32 20.20 -15.77
C VAL A 209 -9.49 18.81 -16.36
N PRO A 210 -10.65 18.48 -16.96
CA PRO A 210 -10.79 17.22 -17.66
C PRO A 210 -9.96 17.21 -18.95
N ALA A 211 -9.49 16.04 -19.36
CA ALA A 211 -8.63 15.89 -20.54
C ALA A 211 -9.34 16.14 -21.89
N SER A 212 -10.66 16.35 -21.89
CA SER A 212 -11.45 16.63 -23.09
C SER A 212 -11.34 18.09 -23.56
N THR A 213 -11.42 18.30 -24.87
CA THR A 213 -11.35 19.58 -25.58
C THR A 213 -12.21 20.69 -24.94
N ALA A 214 -11.69 21.91 -24.98
CA ALA A 214 -12.16 23.07 -24.24
C ALA A 214 -13.68 23.33 -24.31
N GLY A 215 -14.33 23.44 -23.15
CA GLY A 215 -15.64 24.08 -22.98
C GLY A 215 -16.73 23.22 -22.33
N VAL A 216 -16.62 21.89 -22.35
CA VAL A 216 -17.65 20.99 -21.80
C VAL A 216 -17.25 20.49 -20.41
N GLU A 217 -18.09 20.72 -19.39
CA GLU A 217 -17.90 20.17 -18.04
C GLU A 217 -18.18 18.65 -18.06
N THR A 218 -17.13 17.83 -18.12
CA THR A 218 -17.29 16.37 -18.07
C THR A 218 -17.81 15.93 -16.72
N VAL A 219 -18.98 15.31 -16.72
CA VAL A 219 -19.58 14.71 -15.53
C VAL A 219 -19.38 13.19 -15.55
N TYR A 220 -19.08 12.64 -14.38
CA TYR A 220 -18.79 11.22 -14.20
C TYR A 220 -19.94 10.55 -13.45
N TYR A 221 -20.36 9.38 -13.95
CA TYR A 221 -21.33 8.51 -13.29
C TYR A 221 -20.67 7.77 -12.12
N HIS A 222 -21.38 7.69 -10.99
CA HIS A 222 -20.98 6.90 -9.83
C HIS A 222 -22.18 6.17 -9.23
N ARG A 223 -21.99 4.88 -8.96
CA ARG A 223 -22.93 4.01 -8.25
C ARG A 223 -22.40 3.63 -6.89
N ASP A 224 -23.20 3.84 -5.85
CA ASP A 224 -22.79 3.56 -4.46
C ASP A 224 -23.13 2.14 -3.99
N HIS A 225 -22.70 1.77 -2.78
CA HIS A 225 -22.95 0.42 -2.23
C HIS A 225 -24.45 0.07 -2.12
N ALA A 226 -25.31 1.08 -1.96
CA ALA A 226 -26.77 0.95 -1.90
C ALA A 226 -27.42 0.99 -3.30
N ARG A 227 -26.61 0.84 -4.36
CA ARG A 227 -26.96 0.86 -5.78
C ARG A 227 -27.53 2.18 -6.30
N ARG A 228 -27.49 3.25 -5.52
CA ARG A 228 -27.99 4.57 -5.95
C ARG A 228 -27.01 5.20 -6.91
N GLU A 229 -27.55 5.92 -7.88
CA GLU A 229 -26.79 6.48 -8.99
C GLU A 229 -26.69 7.99 -8.84
N THR A 230 -25.49 8.52 -9.10
CA THR A 230 -25.16 9.93 -8.93
C THR A 230 -24.22 10.38 -10.03
N ILE A 231 -24.40 11.61 -10.50
CA ILE A 231 -23.57 12.20 -11.57
C ILE A 231 -22.89 13.44 -11.00
N HIS A 232 -21.57 13.52 -11.14
CA HIS A 232 -20.76 14.57 -10.51
C HIS A 232 -19.56 15.00 -11.37
N PRO A 233 -19.20 16.30 -11.37
CA PRO A 233 -17.98 16.76 -12.01
C PRO A 233 -16.73 16.32 -11.24
N LEU A 234 -15.60 16.27 -11.94
CA LEU A 234 -14.30 15.83 -11.42
C LEU A 234 -13.85 16.67 -10.20
N THR A 235 -14.04 16.13 -9.01
CA THR A 235 -13.84 16.84 -7.73
C THR A 235 -13.45 15.87 -6.62
N ASP A 236 -12.62 16.31 -5.66
CA ASP A 236 -12.26 15.46 -4.52
C ASP A 236 -13.48 15.13 -3.66
N ARG A 237 -13.72 13.83 -3.48
CA ARG A 237 -14.91 13.27 -2.83
C ARG A 237 -14.56 12.04 -2.01
N TYR A 238 -15.40 11.72 -1.03
CA TYR A 238 -15.26 10.54 -0.18
C TYR A 238 -16.62 9.86 0.02
N LEU A 239 -16.57 8.56 0.33
CA LEU A 239 -17.71 7.76 0.73
C LEU A 239 -18.00 8.00 2.21
N HIS A 240 -19.22 8.40 2.54
CA HIS A 240 -19.59 8.72 3.91
C HIS A 240 -20.02 7.47 4.69
N SER A 241 -19.37 7.20 5.83
CA SER A 241 -19.44 5.91 6.55
C SER A 241 -20.79 5.53 7.19
N SER A 242 -21.81 6.41 7.19
CA SER A 242 -23.15 6.07 7.73
C SER A 242 -24.19 5.74 6.66
N ASP A 243 -23.97 6.17 5.41
CA ASP A 243 -24.95 6.04 4.34
C ASP A 243 -24.33 5.62 3.00
N GLY A 244 -22.99 5.59 2.90
CA GLY A 244 -22.23 5.29 1.68
C GLY A 244 -22.39 6.33 0.58
N LYS A 245 -23.03 7.47 0.83
CA LYS A 245 -23.22 8.51 -0.19
C LYS A 245 -21.90 9.21 -0.47
N LEU A 246 -21.66 9.53 -1.75
CA LEU A 246 -20.52 10.32 -2.17
C LEU A 246 -20.70 11.79 -1.75
N ARG A 247 -19.73 12.35 -1.02
CA ARG A 247 -19.77 13.73 -0.53
C ARG A 247 -18.48 14.48 -0.86
N THR A 248 -18.56 15.78 -1.10
CA THR A 248 -17.37 16.63 -1.34
C THR A 248 -16.43 16.57 -0.15
N LEU A 249 -15.14 16.35 -0.43
CA LEU A 249 -14.10 16.26 0.57
C LEU A 249 -13.93 17.59 1.32
N MET A 250 -13.86 17.49 2.64
CA MET A 250 -13.66 18.62 3.54
C MET A 250 -12.71 18.20 4.65
N VAL A 251 -11.61 18.94 4.79
CA VAL A 251 -10.46 18.59 5.63
C VAL A 251 -10.29 19.60 6.75
N ALA A 252 -10.22 19.13 7.99
CA ALA A 252 -9.82 19.93 9.13
C ALA A 252 -8.30 20.19 9.04
N CYS A 253 -7.89 21.45 9.06
CA CYS A 253 -6.48 21.82 9.06
C CYS A 253 -6.12 22.64 10.31
N THR A 254 -4.84 22.61 10.63
CA THR A 254 -4.20 23.46 11.64
C THR A 254 -4.27 24.95 11.24
N ASP A 255 -4.10 25.83 12.23
CA ASP A 255 -4.23 27.28 12.00
C ASP A 255 -3.08 27.86 11.17
N ASP A 256 -1.87 27.30 11.27
CA ASP A 256 -0.73 27.60 10.39
C ASP A 256 -1.07 27.35 8.91
N ILE A 257 -1.58 26.16 8.60
CA ILE A 257 -1.96 25.76 7.23
C ILE A 257 -3.13 26.63 6.74
N TRP A 258 -4.10 26.94 7.61
CA TRP A 258 -5.20 27.85 7.27
C TRP A 258 -4.71 29.25 6.91
N GLN A 259 -3.76 29.80 7.68
CA GLN A 259 -3.17 31.12 7.42
C GLN A 259 -2.30 31.13 6.16
N ALA A 260 -1.45 30.13 5.96
CA ALA A 260 -0.63 29.98 4.76
C ALA A 260 -1.50 29.88 3.49
N ALA A 261 -2.63 29.18 3.57
CA ALA A 261 -3.58 29.08 2.47
C ALA A 261 -4.31 30.40 2.17
N MET A 262 -4.75 31.12 3.21
CA MET A 262 -5.30 32.48 3.06
C MET A 262 -4.29 33.39 2.35
N ALA A 263 -3.04 33.38 2.79
CA ALA A 263 -1.90 34.12 2.22
C ALA A 263 -1.44 33.64 0.81
N LYS A 264 -2.17 32.72 0.18
CA LYS A 264 -1.89 32.15 -1.15
C LYS A 264 -0.57 31.36 -1.27
N LYS A 265 0.01 30.96 -0.14
CA LYS A 265 1.24 30.13 -0.09
C LYS A 265 0.95 28.63 -0.07
N ASN A 266 -0.28 28.20 0.22
CA ASN A 266 -0.64 26.79 0.37
C ASN A 266 -2.01 26.47 -0.24
N GLU A 267 -2.05 26.10 -1.52
CA GLU A 267 -3.31 25.96 -2.26
C GLU A 267 -3.65 24.49 -2.57
N THR A 268 -4.95 24.15 -2.56
CA THR A 268 -5.47 22.78 -2.68
C THR A 268 -6.72 22.70 -3.57
N THR A 269 -7.02 21.47 -4.01
CA THR A 269 -8.23 21.04 -4.74
C THR A 269 -9.41 20.70 -3.81
N TRP A 270 -9.16 20.36 -2.54
CA TRP A 270 -10.20 20.10 -1.53
C TRP A 270 -10.55 21.32 -0.66
N ARG A 271 -11.74 21.26 -0.01
CA ARG A 271 -12.21 22.28 0.93
C ARG A 271 -11.53 22.13 2.30
N ARG A 272 -11.20 23.24 2.96
CA ARG A 272 -10.64 23.23 4.32
C ARG A 272 -11.63 23.79 5.36
N THR A 273 -11.48 23.36 6.61
CA THR A 273 -12.12 23.91 7.82
C THR A 273 -11.10 23.94 8.95
N TYR A 274 -11.32 24.79 9.96
CA TYR A 274 -10.51 24.78 11.19
C TYR A 274 -10.83 23.56 12.07
N VAL A 275 -9.84 23.11 12.85
CA VAL A 275 -10.02 22.11 13.94
C VAL A 275 -10.94 22.68 15.03
N ARG A 276 -11.85 21.86 15.56
CA ARG A 276 -12.93 22.29 16.46
C ARG A 276 -12.84 21.60 17.82
N LYS A 277 -13.04 22.36 18.90
CA LYS A 277 -13.24 21.80 20.26
C LYS A 277 -14.65 21.21 20.36
N MET A 278 -14.75 19.89 20.23
CA MET A 278 -16.03 19.14 20.18
C MET A 278 -16.44 18.54 21.53
N ALA A 279 -15.59 18.65 22.55
CA ALA A 279 -15.94 18.27 23.90
C ALA A 279 -17.27 18.93 24.37
N PRO A 280 -18.12 18.22 25.14
CA PRO A 280 -19.39 18.76 25.62
C PRO A 280 -19.24 20.09 26.35
N TYR A 281 -20.23 20.99 26.25
CA TYR A 281 -20.12 22.35 26.80
C TYR A 281 -19.77 22.36 28.30
N ARG A 282 -20.33 21.44 29.09
CA ARG A 282 -20.02 21.26 30.53
C ARG A 282 -18.56 20.92 30.78
N VAL A 283 -17.99 20.06 29.93
CA VAL A 283 -16.58 19.67 29.99
C VAL A 283 -15.69 20.83 29.56
N ARG A 284 -16.10 21.62 28.55
CA ARG A 284 -15.38 22.83 28.13
C ARG A 284 -15.37 23.91 29.21
N LEU A 285 -16.50 24.13 29.90
CA LEU A 285 -16.59 25.00 31.07
C LEU A 285 -15.69 24.48 32.21
N ALA A 286 -15.71 23.18 32.48
CA ALA A 286 -14.87 22.57 33.51
C ALA A 286 -13.36 22.68 33.20
N SER A 287 -12.99 22.59 31.91
CA SER A 287 -11.60 22.77 31.45
C SER A 287 -11.15 24.23 31.43
N TRP A 288 -12.07 25.18 31.35
CA TRP A 288 -11.77 26.62 31.42
C TRP A 288 -11.38 27.03 32.84
N VAL A 289 -11.98 26.42 33.87
CA VAL A 289 -11.64 26.66 35.29
C VAL A 289 -10.26 26.10 35.67
N ILE A 290 -9.79 25.04 34.99
CA ILE A 290 -8.53 24.37 35.31
C ILE A 290 -7.60 24.44 34.08
N ASP A 291 -7.26 25.63 33.59
CA ASP A 291 -6.48 25.75 32.34
C ASP A 291 -5.04 25.23 32.50
N TYR A 292 -4.88 23.94 32.21
CA TYR A 292 -3.65 23.16 32.34
C TYR A 292 -2.47 23.66 31.47
N THR A 293 -2.67 24.66 30.62
CA THR A 293 -1.59 25.25 29.79
C THR A 293 -0.65 26.17 30.57
N LYS A 294 -1.06 26.68 31.74
CA LYS A 294 -0.23 27.56 32.57
C LYS A 294 0.82 26.74 33.35
N GLY A 295 1.93 26.46 32.66
CA GLY A 295 3.09 25.77 33.20
C GLY A 295 3.91 26.58 34.21
N GLN A 296 3.30 27.10 35.28
CA GLN A 296 3.95 27.43 36.57
C GLN A 296 2.89 27.80 37.61
N ARG A 297 3.01 27.25 38.83
CA ARG A 297 2.11 27.53 39.96
C ARG A 297 2.55 28.80 40.69
N ASN A 298 2.22 29.96 40.13
CA ASN A 298 2.38 31.23 40.83
C ASN A 298 1.12 31.51 41.67
N CYS A 299 1.26 32.23 42.80
CA CYS A 299 0.12 32.54 43.67
C CYS A 299 -1.00 33.28 42.93
N GLY A 300 -0.65 34.15 41.97
CA GLY A 300 -1.60 34.84 41.09
C GLY A 300 -2.32 33.94 40.07
N THR A 301 -1.84 32.71 39.82
CA THR A 301 -2.58 31.75 38.97
C THR A 301 -3.78 31.20 39.72
N TYR A 302 -3.63 30.93 41.03
CA TYR A 302 -4.68 30.34 41.86
C TYR A 302 -5.85 31.31 42.10
N SER A 303 -5.60 32.62 42.26
CA SER A 303 -6.67 33.62 42.37
C SER A 303 -7.48 33.75 41.07
N VAL A 304 -6.85 33.59 39.90
CA VAL A 304 -7.55 33.56 38.61
C VAL A 304 -8.38 32.27 38.45
N GLU A 305 -7.83 31.10 38.82
CA GLU A 305 -8.60 29.85 38.86
C GLU A 305 -9.81 29.96 39.82
N LEU A 306 -9.63 30.58 40.99
CA LEU A 306 -10.70 30.82 41.95
C LEU A 306 -11.78 31.76 41.40
N LEU A 307 -11.40 32.86 40.74
CA LEU A 307 -12.34 33.78 40.10
C LEU A 307 -13.10 33.12 38.93
N GLN A 308 -12.44 32.27 38.15
CA GLN A 308 -13.10 31.47 37.13
C GLN A 308 -14.05 30.43 37.75
N SER A 309 -13.68 29.87 38.90
CA SER A 309 -14.52 28.92 39.63
C SER A 309 -15.79 29.57 40.22
N LEU A 310 -15.72 30.83 40.68
CA LEU A 310 -16.88 31.65 41.05
C LEU A 310 -17.87 31.73 39.88
N CYS A 311 -17.42 32.19 38.71
CA CYS A 311 -18.27 32.32 37.52
C CYS A 311 -18.86 30.96 37.09
N PHE A 312 -18.08 29.88 37.13
CA PHE A 312 -18.55 28.54 36.82
C PHE A 312 -19.61 28.04 37.82
N MET A 313 -19.43 28.31 39.11
CA MET A 313 -20.38 27.91 40.15
C MET A 313 -21.73 28.62 39.98
N THR A 314 -21.74 29.91 39.68
CA THR A 314 -22.97 30.65 39.33
C THR A 314 -23.66 30.01 38.12
N VAL A 315 -22.92 29.63 37.08
CA VAL A 315 -23.49 28.96 35.89
C VAL A 315 -24.00 27.55 36.22
N MET A 316 -23.30 26.76 37.04
CA MET A 316 -23.72 25.39 37.39
C MET A 316 -24.88 25.33 38.40
N MET A 317 -25.09 26.38 39.20
CA MET A 317 -26.26 26.48 40.07
C MET A 317 -27.58 26.43 39.28
N PHE A 318 -27.60 26.98 38.06
CA PHE A 318 -28.77 26.95 37.16
C PHE A 318 -28.72 25.84 36.11
N VAL A 319 -27.63 25.07 36.02
CA VAL A 319 -27.44 24.01 35.01
C VAL A 319 -27.25 22.66 35.71
N PRO A 320 -28.28 21.81 35.77
CA PRO A 320 -28.17 20.54 36.49
C PRO A 320 -27.05 19.66 35.92
N PHE A 321 -26.12 19.29 36.80
CA PHE A 321 -24.88 18.55 36.47
C PHE A 321 -25.11 17.09 36.02
N SER A 322 -26.37 16.68 35.88
CA SER A 322 -26.83 15.39 35.36
C SER A 322 -26.42 15.19 33.89
N GLY A 323 -25.20 14.69 33.67
CA GLY A 323 -24.73 14.42 32.30
C GLY A 323 -23.27 14.02 32.15
N ILE A 324 -22.35 14.44 33.04
CA ILE A 324 -20.92 14.06 32.94
C ILE A 324 -20.70 12.55 33.17
N ARG A 325 -21.66 11.85 33.79
CA ARG A 325 -21.68 10.38 33.89
C ARG A 325 -22.17 9.65 32.64
N ARG A 326 -22.88 10.32 31.71
CA ARG A 326 -23.33 9.69 30.46
C ARG A 326 -22.26 9.97 29.39
N PRO A 327 -21.54 8.94 28.90
CA PRO A 327 -20.63 9.14 27.79
C PRO A 327 -21.40 9.60 26.55
N ALA A 328 -20.68 10.11 25.55
CA ALA A 328 -21.27 10.29 24.23
C ALA A 328 -21.88 8.96 23.75
N ALA A 329 -23.00 9.03 23.04
CA ALA A 329 -23.64 7.83 22.50
C ALA A 329 -22.65 7.10 21.57
N TRP A 330 -22.32 5.87 21.91
CA TRP A 330 -21.44 4.99 21.15
C TRP A 330 -21.95 4.88 19.71
N ARG A 331 -21.11 5.23 18.75
CA ARG A 331 -21.38 5.01 17.33
C ARG A 331 -20.88 3.61 16.95
N TYR A 332 -21.52 2.99 15.96
CA TYR A 332 -21.07 1.73 15.35
C TYR A 332 -20.73 0.62 16.38
N GLY A 333 -21.49 0.49 17.46
CA GLY A 333 -21.21 -0.49 18.53
C GLY A 333 -19.96 -0.19 19.40
N GLY A 334 -19.19 0.85 19.07
CA GLY A 334 -17.87 1.13 19.61
C GLY A 334 -16.72 0.77 18.68
N ASP A 335 -17.02 0.21 17.51
CA ASP A 335 -16.07 -0.21 16.47
C ASP A 335 -15.79 0.94 15.47
N PHE A 336 -14.79 0.76 14.61
CA PHE A 336 -14.40 1.80 13.66
C PHE A 336 -15.50 2.07 12.61
N ALA A 337 -15.55 3.30 12.10
CA ALA A 337 -16.53 3.70 11.12
C ALA A 337 -16.34 2.91 9.79
N PRO A 338 -17.35 2.16 9.30
CA PRO A 338 -17.17 1.22 8.21
C PRO A 338 -16.96 1.88 6.85
N VAL A 339 -16.25 1.17 5.95
CA VAL A 339 -16.11 1.55 4.54
C VAL A 339 -17.27 0.96 3.74
N LEU A 340 -18.38 1.70 3.68
CA LEU A 340 -19.59 1.32 2.92
C LEU A 340 -19.36 1.44 1.41
N PHE A 341 -18.66 0.47 0.84
CA PHE A 341 -18.26 0.38 -0.55
C PHE A 341 -18.67 -0.95 -1.19
N LYS A 342 -18.86 -0.93 -2.51
CA LYS A 342 -18.98 -2.12 -3.36
C LYS A 342 -18.39 -1.80 -4.72
N TYR A 343 -17.48 -2.65 -5.21
CA TYR A 343 -16.98 -2.54 -6.58
C TYR A 343 -18.02 -3.03 -7.59
N TYR A 344 -18.23 -2.27 -8.66
CA TYR A 344 -19.12 -2.61 -9.78
C TYR A 344 -18.39 -2.72 -11.13
N GLY A 345 -17.09 -2.44 -11.19
CA GLY A 345 -16.30 -2.54 -12.42
C GLY A 345 -15.95 -3.99 -12.77
N SER A 346 -15.37 -4.17 -13.97
CA SER A 346 -14.67 -5.42 -14.33
C SER A 346 -13.17 -5.25 -14.13
N ALA A 347 -12.49 -6.36 -13.87
CA ALA A 347 -11.05 -6.49 -14.12
C ALA A 347 -10.81 -6.77 -15.63
N LYS A 348 -9.59 -6.48 -16.09
CA LYS A 348 -9.05 -6.88 -17.39
C LYS A 348 -8.72 -8.38 -17.40
N VAL A 349 -8.15 -8.85 -16.29
CA VAL A 349 -7.87 -10.27 -16.02
C VAL A 349 -8.37 -10.60 -14.61
N TRP A 350 -9.20 -11.64 -14.47
CA TRP A 350 -9.62 -12.17 -13.18
C TRP A 350 -8.76 -13.38 -12.80
N ASN A 351 -8.45 -13.52 -11.51
CA ASN A 351 -7.79 -14.72 -10.98
C ASN A 351 -8.77 -15.91 -10.96
N ASN A 352 -10.07 -15.65 -10.78
CA ASN A 352 -11.13 -16.66 -10.86
C ASN A 352 -11.48 -17.00 -12.32
N PRO A 353 -11.28 -18.24 -12.80
CA PRO A 353 -11.59 -18.62 -14.18
C PRO A 353 -13.08 -18.48 -14.56
N LEU A 354 -13.98 -18.59 -13.58
CA LEU A 354 -15.43 -18.43 -13.80
C LEU A 354 -15.84 -16.97 -14.07
N GLU A 355 -15.02 -16.00 -13.66
CA GLU A 355 -15.25 -14.58 -13.90
C GLU A 355 -14.58 -14.12 -15.20
N GLN A 356 -13.49 -14.79 -15.60
CA GLN A 356 -12.77 -14.53 -16.85
C GLN A 356 -13.49 -15.06 -18.11
N SER A 357 -14.34 -16.10 -17.98
CA SER A 357 -15.02 -16.75 -19.11
C SER A 357 -16.22 -15.97 -19.69
N ARG A 358 -16.70 -14.93 -19.01
CA ARG A 358 -17.86 -14.13 -19.45
C ARG A 358 -17.48 -13.03 -20.45
N GLY A 359 -17.14 -13.42 -21.69
CA GLY A 359 -17.01 -12.45 -22.80
C GLY A 359 -16.07 -12.82 -23.94
N ARG A 360 -15.24 -13.85 -23.77
CA ARG A 360 -14.47 -14.47 -24.86
C ARG A 360 -14.79 -15.96 -24.88
N SER A 361 -14.95 -16.53 -26.08
CA SER A 361 -14.91 -17.98 -26.29
C SER A 361 -13.63 -18.51 -25.67
N LEU A 362 -13.74 -19.34 -24.62
CA LEU A 362 -12.65 -19.95 -23.83
C LEU A 362 -11.26 -19.60 -24.39
N PRO A 363 -10.67 -18.42 -24.06
CA PRO A 363 -9.23 -18.35 -24.04
C PRO A 363 -8.85 -19.45 -23.05
N SER A 364 -7.92 -20.33 -23.44
CA SER A 364 -7.56 -21.42 -22.54
C SER A 364 -7.18 -20.83 -21.19
N SER A 365 -7.43 -21.59 -20.12
CA SER A 365 -7.12 -21.14 -18.76
C SER A 365 -5.65 -20.68 -18.66
N ASN A 366 -5.21 -20.19 -17.51
CA ASN A 366 -3.77 -19.94 -17.25
C ASN A 366 -2.87 -21.21 -17.36
N GLN A 367 -3.35 -22.33 -17.91
CA GLN A 367 -2.58 -23.34 -18.64
C GLN A 367 -1.48 -22.68 -19.48
N ALA A 368 -0.25 -22.84 -19.04
CA ALA A 368 0.91 -22.33 -19.75
C ALA A 368 1.03 -23.01 -21.12
N TYR A 369 0.98 -22.22 -22.19
CA TYR A 369 1.40 -22.63 -23.53
C TYR A 369 2.93 -22.83 -23.58
N ARG A 370 3.44 -23.85 -22.89
CA ARG A 370 4.83 -24.28 -22.99
C ARG A 370 5.04 -24.95 -24.34
N THR A 371 5.88 -24.35 -25.18
CA THR A 371 6.38 -24.98 -26.41
C THR A 371 7.45 -25.99 -26.02
N LEU A 372 7.15 -27.29 -26.15
CA LEU A 372 8.07 -28.38 -25.81
C LEU A 372 9.30 -28.45 -26.74
N LYS A 373 9.21 -27.88 -27.94
CA LYS A 373 10.25 -27.87 -28.98
C LYS A 373 10.20 -26.54 -29.76
N PRO A 374 11.32 -26.07 -30.33
CA PRO A 374 11.31 -24.95 -31.27
C PRO A 374 10.50 -25.27 -32.53
N ARG A 375 10.01 -24.24 -33.22
CA ARG A 375 9.28 -24.39 -34.49
C ARG A 375 10.21 -24.75 -35.65
N HIS A 376 11.32 -24.03 -35.78
CA HIS A 376 12.30 -24.18 -36.86
C HIS A 376 13.70 -24.39 -36.30
N LEU A 377 14.51 -25.18 -37.00
CA LEU A 377 15.93 -25.39 -36.70
C LEU A 377 16.78 -25.32 -37.97
N CYS A 378 18.06 -24.98 -37.77
CA CYS A 378 19.11 -24.99 -38.77
C CYS A 378 19.81 -26.36 -38.74
N PHE A 379 19.47 -27.27 -39.64
CA PHE A 379 20.06 -28.61 -39.73
C PHE A 379 21.32 -28.59 -40.59
N LEU A 380 22.41 -29.22 -40.11
CA LEU A 380 23.65 -29.33 -40.86
C LEU A 380 23.50 -30.29 -42.05
N ARG A 381 24.05 -29.90 -43.21
CA ARG A 381 24.30 -30.85 -44.31
C ARG A 381 25.52 -31.69 -43.96
N GLU A 382 25.43 -33.01 -44.16
CA GLU A 382 26.50 -33.97 -43.83
C GLU A 382 27.05 -33.75 -42.40
N PRO A 383 26.28 -34.03 -41.33
CA PRO A 383 26.66 -33.67 -39.96
C PRO A 383 27.94 -34.39 -39.45
N GLU A 384 28.30 -35.53 -40.04
CA GLU A 384 29.52 -36.29 -39.68
C GLU A 384 30.81 -35.67 -40.25
N ARG A 385 30.71 -34.69 -41.15
CA ARG A 385 31.85 -34.05 -41.80
C ARG A 385 32.33 -32.83 -41.00
N GLY A 386 33.65 -32.65 -40.88
CA GLY A 386 34.23 -31.50 -40.17
C GLY A 386 34.14 -30.17 -40.93
N ASP A 387 34.11 -30.20 -42.28
CA ASP A 387 34.04 -29.01 -43.12
C ASP A 387 32.67 -28.31 -43.06
N CYS A 388 32.64 -26.99 -43.24
CA CYS A 388 31.39 -26.24 -43.41
C CYS A 388 30.77 -26.50 -44.80
N VAL A 389 29.75 -27.36 -44.88
CA VAL A 389 29.00 -27.71 -46.10
C VAL A 389 27.70 -26.89 -46.25
N GLY A 390 27.34 -26.13 -45.21
CA GLY A 390 26.12 -25.33 -45.16
C GLY A 390 24.94 -26.06 -44.53
N VAL A 391 23.79 -25.40 -44.56
CA VAL A 391 22.69 -25.62 -43.62
C VAL A 391 21.34 -25.53 -44.33
N ASP A 392 20.43 -26.42 -43.96
CA ASP A 392 19.01 -26.37 -44.36
C ASP A 392 18.13 -25.96 -43.18
N ILE A 393 17.27 -24.96 -43.39
CA ILE A 393 16.32 -24.52 -42.37
C ILE A 393 14.99 -25.21 -42.61
N LYS A 394 14.54 -26.02 -41.65
CA LYS A 394 13.33 -26.86 -41.74
C LYS A 394 12.48 -26.70 -40.49
N THR A 395 11.18 -26.93 -40.62
CA THR A 395 10.27 -27.02 -39.46
C THR A 395 10.57 -28.31 -38.70
N VAL A 396 10.55 -28.27 -37.37
CA VAL A 396 10.83 -29.48 -36.55
C VAL A 396 9.83 -30.59 -36.82
N GLN A 397 8.57 -30.26 -37.11
CA GLN A 397 7.53 -31.24 -37.51
C GLN A 397 7.84 -31.91 -38.87
N GLU A 398 8.39 -31.17 -39.84
CA GLU A 398 8.82 -31.72 -41.14
C GLU A 398 10.02 -32.66 -40.97
N TRP A 399 10.96 -32.31 -40.08
CA TRP A 399 12.09 -33.18 -39.77
C TRP A 399 11.66 -34.44 -39.02
N GLU A 400 10.78 -34.33 -38.01
CA GLU A 400 10.27 -35.47 -37.26
C GLU A 400 9.48 -36.44 -38.15
N THR A 401 8.67 -35.93 -39.08
CA THR A 401 7.97 -36.79 -40.05
C THR A 401 8.93 -37.42 -41.05
N ALA A 402 9.99 -36.72 -41.49
CA ALA A 402 11.02 -37.29 -42.36
C ALA A 402 11.84 -38.41 -41.68
N GLU A 403 12.31 -38.23 -40.44
CA GLU A 403 13.06 -39.26 -39.71
C GLU A 403 12.17 -40.43 -39.26
N ALA A 404 10.90 -40.18 -38.92
CA ALA A 404 9.92 -41.24 -38.66
C ALA A 404 9.68 -42.11 -39.90
N ASN A 405 9.54 -41.49 -41.09
CA ASN A 405 9.46 -42.20 -42.36
C ASN A 405 10.76 -42.94 -42.72
N ALA A 406 11.92 -42.45 -42.25
CA ALA A 406 13.21 -43.12 -42.38
C ALA A 406 13.48 -44.19 -41.30
N GLY A 407 12.55 -44.41 -40.36
CA GLY A 407 12.66 -45.41 -39.30
C GLY A 407 13.69 -45.08 -38.20
N ARG A 408 14.16 -43.83 -38.09
CA ARG A 408 15.16 -43.43 -37.08
C ARG A 408 14.52 -42.75 -35.87
N ALA A 409 14.62 -43.38 -34.71
CA ALA A 409 14.17 -42.82 -33.43
C ALA A 409 15.23 -41.88 -32.81
N THR A 410 15.60 -40.82 -33.53
CA THR A 410 16.68 -39.91 -33.12
C THR A 410 16.18 -38.84 -32.14
N SER A 411 16.82 -38.72 -30.98
CA SER A 411 16.57 -37.61 -30.04
C SER A 411 17.01 -36.28 -30.66
N LEU A 412 16.11 -35.29 -30.75
CA LEU A 412 16.44 -33.97 -31.27
C LEU A 412 17.46 -33.27 -30.37
N ARG A 413 18.71 -33.16 -30.85
CA ARG A 413 19.82 -32.45 -30.20
C ARG A 413 20.16 -31.22 -31.02
N TYR A 414 20.23 -30.05 -30.38
CA TYR A 414 20.59 -28.80 -31.04
C TYR A 414 21.35 -27.84 -30.12
N LEU A 415 22.18 -27.01 -30.75
CA LEU A 415 22.96 -25.94 -30.11
C LEU A 415 22.18 -24.62 -30.11
N PHE A 416 22.16 -23.88 -29.00
CA PHE A 416 21.60 -22.52 -28.97
C PHE A 416 22.68 -21.48 -29.27
N VAL A 417 22.46 -20.63 -30.27
CA VAL A 417 23.42 -19.60 -30.69
C VAL A 417 22.95 -18.22 -30.26
N ALA A 418 23.57 -17.68 -29.22
CA ALA A 418 23.29 -16.34 -28.72
C ALA A 418 24.25 -15.30 -29.33
N TYR A 419 23.74 -14.12 -29.71
CA TYR A 419 24.53 -13.07 -30.36
C TYR A 419 23.91 -11.69 -30.12
N SER A 420 24.57 -10.62 -30.62
CA SER A 420 24.01 -9.27 -30.64
C SER A 420 23.80 -8.76 -32.07
N THR A 421 22.68 -8.06 -32.31
CA THR A 421 22.43 -7.30 -33.53
C THR A 421 23.43 -6.15 -33.73
N GLU A 422 24.01 -5.65 -32.63
CA GLU A 422 25.12 -4.69 -32.64
C GLU A 422 26.43 -5.30 -33.15
N HIS A 423 26.60 -6.63 -33.04
CA HIS A 423 27.77 -7.38 -33.51
C HIS A 423 27.55 -8.02 -34.88
N PHE A 424 26.29 -8.34 -35.21
CA PHE A 424 25.89 -8.99 -36.45
C PHE A 424 24.55 -8.40 -36.93
N SER A 425 24.61 -7.42 -37.84
CA SER A 425 23.40 -6.75 -38.32
C SER A 425 22.58 -7.64 -39.24
N HIS A 426 21.26 -7.74 -39.00
CA HIS A 426 20.35 -8.48 -39.88
C HIS A 426 20.22 -7.86 -41.27
N SER A 427 20.56 -6.57 -41.42
CA SER A 427 20.55 -5.88 -42.72
C SER A 427 21.77 -6.22 -43.58
N ASN A 428 22.84 -6.76 -42.99
CA ASN A 428 24.10 -7.03 -43.66
C ASN A 428 24.28 -8.52 -43.94
N ALA A 429 24.19 -8.89 -45.23
CA ALA A 429 24.35 -10.27 -45.66
C ALA A 429 25.76 -10.87 -45.39
N SER A 430 26.78 -10.05 -45.13
CA SER A 430 28.11 -10.53 -44.72
C SER A 430 28.16 -10.89 -43.23
N ASP A 431 27.50 -10.09 -42.37
CA ASP A 431 27.37 -10.38 -40.94
C ASP A 431 26.57 -11.66 -40.70
N LEU A 432 25.44 -11.82 -41.40
CA LEU A 432 24.62 -13.05 -41.32
C LEU A 432 25.40 -14.29 -41.77
N ARG A 433 26.22 -14.18 -42.83
CA ARG A 433 27.10 -15.27 -43.27
C ARG A 433 28.18 -15.60 -42.24
N ALA A 434 28.79 -14.60 -41.61
CA ALA A 434 29.76 -14.80 -40.55
C ALA A 434 29.13 -15.47 -39.32
N LEU A 435 27.93 -15.04 -38.90
CA LEU A 435 27.18 -15.63 -37.80
C LEU A 435 26.82 -17.10 -38.07
N HIS A 436 26.32 -17.41 -39.27
CA HIS A 436 26.01 -18.79 -39.67
C HIS A 436 27.27 -19.67 -39.77
N LYS A 437 28.42 -19.13 -40.20
CA LYS A 437 29.69 -19.85 -40.23
C LYS A 437 30.21 -20.19 -38.83
N ILE A 438 30.11 -19.24 -37.89
CA ILE A 438 30.41 -19.46 -36.47
C ILE A 438 29.49 -20.55 -35.89
N ALA A 439 28.19 -20.46 -36.14
CA ALA A 439 27.19 -21.41 -35.66
C ALA A 439 27.40 -22.84 -36.22
N GLU A 440 27.70 -22.96 -37.51
CA GLU A 440 28.01 -24.25 -38.15
C GLU A 440 29.31 -24.86 -37.61
N THR A 441 30.37 -24.04 -37.46
CA THR A 441 31.64 -24.50 -36.87
C THR A 441 31.41 -25.06 -35.46
N ALA A 442 30.73 -24.29 -34.60
CA ALA A 442 30.48 -24.70 -33.22
C ALA A 442 29.54 -25.93 -33.09
N ALA A 443 28.58 -26.08 -33.99
CA ALA A 443 27.71 -27.27 -34.02
C ALA A 443 28.49 -28.53 -34.44
N ARG A 444 29.42 -28.41 -35.41
CA ARG A 444 30.32 -29.50 -35.81
C ARG A 444 31.35 -29.83 -34.72
N ASP A 445 31.96 -28.82 -34.09
CA ASP A 445 32.89 -28.98 -32.95
C ASP A 445 32.22 -29.74 -31.77
N ALA A 446 30.92 -29.52 -31.56
CA ALA A 446 30.13 -30.19 -30.52
C ALA A 446 29.54 -31.56 -30.95
N GLY A 447 29.64 -31.93 -32.23
CA GLY A 447 29.02 -33.15 -32.78
C GLY A 447 27.49 -33.13 -32.79
N ILE A 448 26.87 -31.94 -32.91
CA ILE A 448 25.42 -31.73 -32.82
C ILE A 448 24.83 -31.50 -34.23
N PRO A 449 23.77 -32.21 -34.65
CA PRO A 449 23.27 -32.18 -36.03
C PRO A 449 22.52 -30.90 -36.43
N ALA A 450 22.19 -30.04 -35.46
CA ALA A 450 21.41 -28.82 -35.69
C ALA A 450 21.77 -27.70 -34.71
N TYR A 451 21.40 -26.48 -35.07
CA TYR A 451 21.43 -25.34 -34.16
C TYR A 451 20.19 -24.45 -34.30
N TRP A 452 19.97 -23.59 -33.31
CA TRP A 452 18.95 -22.56 -33.31
C TRP A 452 19.61 -21.17 -33.30
N VAL A 453 19.21 -20.29 -34.22
CA VAL A 453 19.68 -18.90 -34.28
C VAL A 453 18.53 -17.96 -34.65
N ALA A 454 18.41 -16.87 -33.89
CA ALA A 454 17.26 -15.97 -33.93
C ALA A 454 16.89 -15.46 -35.34
N CYS A 455 17.87 -14.93 -36.10
CA CYS A 455 17.66 -14.37 -37.44
C CYS A 455 17.06 -15.33 -38.48
N SER A 456 17.21 -16.64 -38.28
CA SER A 456 16.91 -17.65 -39.30
C SER A 456 15.82 -18.63 -38.88
N CYS A 457 15.61 -18.81 -37.56
CA CYS A 457 14.59 -19.67 -36.98
C CYS A 457 13.27 -18.93 -36.64
N MET A 458 13.29 -17.59 -36.49
CA MET A 458 12.08 -16.78 -36.28
C MET A 458 11.67 -16.06 -37.57
N ARG A 459 10.91 -16.75 -38.42
CA ARG A 459 10.56 -16.30 -39.78
C ARG A 459 9.16 -15.71 -39.92
N SER A 460 8.18 -16.24 -39.18
CA SER A 460 6.77 -15.86 -39.29
C SER A 460 6.50 -14.54 -38.55
N PRO A 461 6.15 -13.43 -39.23
CA PRO A 461 5.95 -12.14 -38.57
C PRO A 461 4.75 -12.13 -37.61
N GLU A 462 3.76 -12.98 -37.86
CA GLU A 462 2.59 -13.18 -36.99
C GLU A 462 2.93 -13.89 -35.67
N GLU A 463 4.02 -14.66 -35.65
CA GLU A 463 4.39 -15.53 -34.52
C GLU A 463 5.66 -15.04 -33.80
N LEU A 464 6.41 -14.12 -34.42
CA LEU A 464 7.67 -13.54 -33.93
C LEU A 464 7.58 -13.09 -32.47
N GLU A 465 6.50 -12.42 -32.07
CA GLU A 465 6.31 -12.00 -30.68
C GLU A 465 6.25 -13.21 -29.73
N SER A 466 5.45 -14.22 -30.08
CA SER A 466 5.30 -15.45 -29.30
C SER A 466 6.63 -16.18 -29.17
N ASP A 467 7.40 -16.27 -30.25
CA ASP A 467 8.70 -16.94 -30.28
C ASP A 467 9.76 -16.17 -29.47
N VAL A 468 9.80 -14.82 -29.55
CA VAL A 468 10.71 -13.98 -28.75
C VAL A 468 10.46 -14.16 -27.25
N TYR A 469 9.21 -14.02 -26.77
CA TYR A 469 8.91 -14.20 -25.34
C TYR A 469 8.96 -15.67 -24.87
N ARG A 470 9.18 -16.62 -25.79
CA ARG A 470 9.36 -18.06 -25.49
C ARG A 470 10.78 -18.57 -25.79
N ILE A 471 11.73 -17.71 -26.13
CA ILE A 471 13.13 -18.07 -26.39
C ILE A 471 13.76 -18.88 -25.23
N SER A 472 13.34 -18.60 -23.99
CA SER A 472 13.73 -19.34 -22.79
C SER A 472 13.24 -20.79 -22.72
N ASP A 473 12.21 -21.21 -23.46
CA ASP A 473 11.87 -22.65 -23.60
C ASP A 473 12.77 -23.32 -24.63
N VAL A 474 13.06 -22.65 -25.75
CA VAL A 474 13.98 -23.16 -26.78
C VAL A 474 15.38 -23.38 -26.19
N LEU A 475 15.85 -22.46 -25.36
CA LEU A 475 17.14 -22.59 -24.69
C LEU A 475 17.19 -23.75 -23.67
N ARG A 476 16.13 -23.94 -22.88
CA ARG A 476 16.04 -25.06 -21.90
C ARG A 476 15.98 -26.42 -22.58
N GLY A 477 15.52 -26.49 -23.83
CA GLY A 477 15.50 -27.70 -24.66
C GLY A 477 16.77 -27.91 -25.50
N ALA A 478 17.70 -26.96 -25.51
CA ALA A 478 18.99 -27.11 -26.19
C ALA A 478 19.94 -27.99 -25.37
N GLU A 479 20.94 -28.57 -26.03
CA GLU A 479 21.96 -29.38 -25.35
C GLU A 479 23.12 -28.54 -24.80
N ALA A 480 23.51 -27.51 -25.54
CA ALA A 480 24.57 -26.56 -25.19
C ALA A 480 24.22 -25.16 -25.72
N MET A 481 24.86 -24.13 -25.16
CA MET A 481 24.77 -22.73 -25.59
C MET A 481 26.15 -22.22 -25.99
N ILE A 482 26.22 -21.48 -27.09
CA ILE A 482 27.39 -20.65 -27.42
C ILE A 482 27.02 -19.16 -27.44
N ILE A 483 28.04 -18.32 -27.23
CA ILE A 483 27.95 -16.89 -27.49
C ILE A 483 28.82 -16.55 -28.70
N ALA A 484 28.21 -16.06 -29.77
CA ALA A 484 28.91 -15.50 -30.92
C ALA A 484 29.13 -13.98 -30.71
N VAL A 485 30.40 -13.56 -30.73
CA VAL A 485 30.80 -12.14 -30.63
C VAL A 485 31.57 -11.70 -31.87
N GLY A 486 31.47 -10.42 -32.21
CA GLY A 486 32.20 -9.85 -33.33
C GLY A 486 32.20 -8.33 -33.32
N ASP A 487 33.36 -7.73 -33.55
CA ASP A 487 33.44 -6.32 -33.95
C ASP A 487 32.86 -6.18 -35.37
N PRO A 488 31.89 -5.27 -35.61
CA PRO A 488 31.41 -4.94 -36.96
C PRO A 488 32.53 -4.60 -37.94
N ASN A 489 33.65 -4.03 -37.45
CA ASN A 489 34.82 -3.69 -38.27
C ASN A 489 35.77 -4.87 -38.53
N GLY A 490 35.48 -6.07 -37.99
CA GLY A 490 36.21 -7.31 -38.25
C GLY A 490 37.53 -7.52 -37.49
N ASN A 491 37.97 -6.57 -36.67
CA ASN A 491 39.32 -6.56 -36.07
C ASN A 491 39.43 -7.20 -34.66
N VAL A 492 38.91 -8.41 -34.46
CA VAL A 492 39.01 -9.10 -33.15
C VAL A 492 40.27 -9.98 -33.06
N THR A 493 41.37 -9.42 -32.55
CA THR A 493 42.67 -10.13 -32.47
C THR A 493 43.15 -10.49 -31.07
N ARG A 494 42.60 -9.91 -29.99
CA ARG A 494 43.08 -10.14 -28.60
C ARG A 494 41.94 -10.53 -27.64
N ALA A 495 42.28 -11.34 -26.64
CA ALA A 495 41.34 -11.78 -25.60
C ALA A 495 40.74 -10.61 -24.79
N SER A 496 41.50 -9.53 -24.56
CA SER A 496 41.02 -8.31 -23.91
C SER A 496 39.84 -7.64 -24.62
N ASP A 497 39.74 -7.83 -25.94
CA ASP A 497 38.70 -7.22 -26.74
C ASP A 497 37.47 -8.13 -26.82
N ILE A 498 37.66 -9.46 -26.75
CA ILE A 498 36.59 -10.44 -26.52
C ILE A 498 35.85 -10.14 -25.21
N SER A 499 36.55 -9.90 -24.10
CA SER A 499 35.92 -9.53 -22.82
C SER A 499 35.09 -8.25 -22.90
N LYS A 500 35.55 -7.22 -23.64
CA LYS A 500 34.77 -5.98 -23.85
C LYS A 500 33.52 -6.22 -24.68
N LEU A 501 33.63 -7.01 -25.75
CA LEU A 501 32.48 -7.40 -26.59
C LEU A 501 31.46 -8.22 -25.77
N LEU A 502 31.93 -9.10 -24.87
CA LEU A 502 31.05 -9.84 -23.96
C LEU A 502 30.34 -8.94 -22.95
N VAL A 503 31.02 -7.95 -22.36
CA VAL A 503 30.38 -6.94 -21.51
C VAL A 503 29.32 -6.16 -22.29
N GLN A 504 29.62 -5.71 -23.51
CA GLN A 504 28.64 -5.05 -24.38
C GLN A 504 27.43 -5.96 -24.65
N TRP A 505 27.67 -7.20 -25.04
CA TRP A 505 26.62 -8.21 -25.27
C TRP A 505 25.73 -8.36 -24.03
N GLY A 506 26.33 -8.51 -22.84
CA GLY A 506 25.69 -8.80 -21.57
C GLY A 506 24.95 -7.64 -20.88
N ARG A 507 25.05 -6.40 -21.40
CA ARG A 507 24.24 -5.25 -20.93
C ARG A 507 22.77 -5.39 -21.28
N ARG A 508 22.45 -6.18 -22.31
CA ARG A 508 21.10 -6.30 -22.89
C ARG A 508 20.23 -7.27 -22.10
N MET A 509 18.96 -6.90 -21.90
CA MET A 509 17.96 -7.65 -21.12
C MET A 509 17.92 -9.17 -21.38
N TRP A 510 17.81 -9.61 -22.64
CA TRP A 510 17.61 -11.02 -22.99
C TRP A 510 18.80 -11.93 -22.68
N THR A 511 20.02 -11.38 -22.63
CA THR A 511 21.23 -12.16 -22.32
C THR A 511 21.23 -12.75 -20.91
N PHE A 512 20.41 -12.20 -20.01
CA PHE A 512 20.34 -12.63 -18.63
C PHE A 512 19.56 -13.95 -18.47
N PRO A 513 18.30 -14.08 -18.95
CA PRO A 513 17.68 -15.39 -19.13
C PRO A 513 18.52 -16.35 -19.99
N GLU A 514 19.23 -15.85 -21.02
CA GLU A 514 20.05 -16.72 -21.87
C GLU A 514 21.20 -17.40 -21.11
N VAL A 515 21.98 -16.66 -20.31
CA VAL A 515 23.05 -17.27 -19.51
C VAL A 515 22.49 -18.15 -18.40
N LEU A 516 21.49 -17.66 -17.66
CA LEU A 516 20.94 -18.36 -16.49
C LEU A 516 20.26 -19.68 -16.83
N LEU A 517 19.59 -19.76 -17.97
CA LEU A 517 18.77 -20.92 -18.34
C LEU A 517 19.47 -21.89 -19.30
N SER A 518 20.70 -21.56 -19.73
CA SER A 518 21.49 -22.44 -20.57
C SER A 518 21.89 -23.72 -19.84
N PRO A 519 22.01 -24.87 -20.52
CA PRO A 519 22.53 -26.12 -19.95
C PRO A 519 24.04 -26.07 -19.68
N GLY A 520 24.55 -26.96 -18.82
CA GLY A 520 25.98 -27.07 -18.44
C GLY A 520 26.47 -26.07 -17.38
N GLU A 521 27.74 -26.15 -17.00
CA GLU A 521 28.38 -25.21 -16.05
C GLU A 521 29.26 -24.15 -16.74
N GLU A 522 29.66 -24.41 -17.99
CA GLU A 522 30.54 -23.58 -18.81
C GLU A 522 29.80 -23.08 -20.05
N ILE A 523 30.21 -21.93 -20.58
CA ILE A 523 29.73 -21.36 -21.84
C ILE A 523 30.94 -21.08 -22.73
N THR A 524 30.89 -21.53 -23.99
CA THR A 524 31.93 -21.25 -24.99
C THR A 524 31.59 -20.00 -25.81
N VAL A 525 32.61 -19.18 -26.03
CA VAL A 525 32.53 -17.92 -26.77
C VAL A 525 33.35 -18.05 -28.04
N HIS A 526 32.67 -17.87 -29.18
CA HIS A 526 33.29 -17.89 -30.51
C HIS A 526 33.35 -16.47 -31.07
N ALA A 527 34.54 -16.04 -31.49
CA ALA A 527 34.78 -14.71 -32.01
C ALA A 527 34.94 -14.72 -33.55
N ARG A 528 34.32 -13.76 -34.22
CA ARG A 528 34.50 -13.48 -35.66
C ARG A 528 36.00 -13.46 -36.01
N GLY A 529 36.41 -14.28 -36.99
CA GLY A 529 37.79 -14.34 -37.48
C GLY A 529 38.77 -15.22 -36.69
N ASN A 530 38.33 -15.88 -35.60
CA ASN A 530 39.14 -16.87 -34.86
C ASN A 530 38.68 -18.33 -35.12
N GLU A 531 38.13 -18.58 -36.31
CA GLU A 531 37.71 -19.91 -36.77
C GLU A 531 38.91 -20.87 -36.78
N GLY A 532 38.76 -22.05 -36.16
CA GLY A 532 39.84 -23.04 -36.01
C GLY A 532 40.78 -22.84 -34.81
N LYS A 533 40.60 -21.79 -33.99
CA LYS A 533 41.24 -21.71 -32.66
C LYS A 533 40.29 -22.21 -31.57
N LYS A 534 40.85 -22.76 -30.48
CA LYS A 534 40.07 -23.20 -29.32
C LYS A 534 39.20 -22.03 -28.80
N PRO A 535 37.88 -22.22 -28.63
CA PRO A 535 36.97 -21.16 -28.18
C PRO A 535 37.31 -20.70 -26.75
N PHE A 536 36.89 -19.48 -26.40
CA PHE A 536 37.10 -18.93 -25.07
C PHE A 536 35.99 -19.42 -24.13
N THR A 537 36.35 -20.22 -23.13
CA THR A 537 35.38 -20.82 -22.20
C THR A 537 35.29 -20.04 -20.89
N ILE A 538 34.07 -19.80 -20.41
CA ILE A 538 33.79 -19.11 -19.14
C ILE A 538 32.88 -19.97 -18.28
N SER A 539 33.24 -20.20 -17.01
CA SER A 539 32.34 -20.80 -16.02
C SER A 539 31.22 -19.82 -15.66
N LYS A 540 29.96 -20.29 -15.65
CA LYS A 540 28.78 -19.48 -15.29
C LYS A 540 28.94 -18.80 -13.93
N SER A 541 29.52 -19.50 -12.96
CA SER A 541 29.81 -18.96 -11.61
C SER A 541 30.62 -17.65 -11.63
N GLN A 542 31.53 -17.49 -12.59
CA GLN A 542 32.36 -16.29 -12.76
C GLN A 542 31.78 -15.29 -13.77
N PHE A 543 30.85 -15.72 -14.62
CA PHE A 543 30.23 -14.91 -15.66
C PHE A 543 29.64 -13.61 -15.10
N ALA A 544 28.93 -13.70 -13.96
CA ALA A 544 28.34 -12.55 -13.30
C ALA A 544 29.35 -11.48 -12.88
N ALA A 545 30.57 -11.87 -12.49
CA ALA A 545 31.64 -10.96 -12.10
C ALA A 545 32.42 -10.37 -13.30
N GLN A 546 32.43 -11.05 -14.44
CA GLN A 546 33.18 -10.63 -15.63
C GLN A 546 32.33 -9.79 -16.61
N VAL A 547 31.02 -10.04 -16.68
CA VAL A 547 30.14 -9.52 -17.74
C VAL A 547 29.08 -8.55 -17.24
N TRP A 548 28.59 -8.70 -16.00
CA TRP A 548 27.47 -7.92 -15.49
C TRP A 548 27.87 -6.92 -14.39
N GLY A 549 27.29 -5.72 -14.43
CA GLY A 549 27.55 -4.68 -13.42
C GLY A 549 26.89 -4.93 -12.06
N ASP A 550 25.88 -5.81 -12.01
CA ASP A 550 25.14 -6.19 -10.81
C ASP A 550 25.60 -7.55 -10.22
N ALA A 551 26.91 -7.81 -10.31
CA ALA A 551 27.54 -9.10 -10.02
C ALA A 551 27.07 -9.80 -8.73
N LEU A 552 26.82 -9.08 -7.64
CA LEU A 552 26.40 -9.68 -6.35
C LEU A 552 25.00 -10.31 -6.42
N GLU A 553 24.02 -9.61 -6.99
CA GLU A 553 22.63 -10.08 -7.06
C GLU A 553 22.47 -11.08 -8.22
N ALA A 554 23.14 -10.83 -9.35
CA ALA A 554 23.16 -11.72 -10.49
C ALA A 554 23.87 -13.06 -10.18
N ARG A 555 24.89 -13.05 -9.32
CA ARG A 555 25.57 -14.27 -8.86
C ARG A 555 24.63 -15.18 -8.05
N GLN A 556 23.81 -14.64 -7.14
CA GLN A 556 22.85 -15.43 -6.36
C GLN A 556 21.86 -16.17 -7.28
N LEU A 557 21.38 -15.50 -8.33
CA LEU A 557 20.52 -16.14 -9.35
C LEU A 557 21.27 -17.17 -10.18
N THR A 558 22.55 -16.93 -10.50
CA THR A 558 23.39 -17.88 -11.24
C THR A 558 23.65 -19.14 -10.40
N GLU A 559 24.03 -18.97 -9.14
CA GLU A 559 24.20 -20.06 -8.17
C GLU A 559 22.89 -20.83 -7.95
N HIS A 560 21.75 -20.17 -8.08
CA HIS A 560 20.43 -20.82 -8.03
C HIS A 560 20.15 -21.73 -9.23
N TYR A 561 20.36 -21.25 -10.46
CA TYR A 561 20.13 -22.10 -11.65
C TYR A 561 21.20 -23.17 -11.84
N LEU A 562 22.40 -23.01 -11.26
CA LEU A 562 23.41 -24.07 -11.11
C LEU A 562 23.08 -25.09 -10.01
N GLY A 563 22.04 -24.86 -9.19
CA GLY A 563 21.68 -25.75 -8.08
C GLY A 563 22.58 -25.68 -6.84
N THR A 564 23.57 -24.79 -6.83
CA THR A 564 24.47 -24.54 -5.69
C THR A 564 23.84 -23.75 -4.55
N LEU A 565 22.83 -22.93 -4.87
CA LEU A 565 22.01 -22.16 -3.93
C LEU A 565 20.52 -22.46 -4.19
N VAL A 566 19.68 -22.42 -3.16
CA VAL A 566 18.22 -22.52 -3.34
C VAL A 566 17.57 -21.25 -2.81
N LEU A 567 17.19 -20.37 -3.74
CA LEU A 567 16.39 -19.18 -3.43
C LEU A 567 14.92 -19.56 -3.25
N SER A 568 14.21 -18.87 -2.36
CA SER A 568 12.75 -18.95 -2.30
C SER A 568 12.11 -18.38 -3.56
N ARG A 569 10.83 -18.72 -3.82
CA ARG A 569 10.09 -18.22 -4.99
C ARG A 569 9.96 -16.69 -4.96
N LEU A 570 9.81 -16.13 -3.75
CA LEU A 570 9.78 -14.70 -3.52
C LEU A 570 11.12 -14.04 -3.86
N GLU A 571 12.24 -14.55 -3.34
CA GLU A 571 13.58 -14.01 -3.63
C GLU A 571 13.93 -14.13 -5.11
N LEU A 572 13.62 -15.26 -5.75
CA LEU A 572 13.82 -15.49 -7.18
C LEU A 572 13.10 -14.41 -8.02
N ALA A 573 11.84 -14.12 -7.71
CA ALA A 573 11.06 -13.12 -8.42
C ALA A 573 11.58 -11.68 -8.15
N VAL A 574 11.91 -11.34 -6.90
CA VAL A 574 12.40 -10.00 -6.51
C VAL A 574 13.79 -9.72 -7.10
N LEU A 575 14.74 -10.64 -6.95
CA LEU A 575 16.09 -10.50 -7.49
C LEU A 575 16.07 -10.54 -9.02
N GLY A 576 15.29 -11.45 -9.62
CA GLY A 576 15.15 -11.56 -11.07
C GLY A 576 14.62 -10.28 -11.69
N LEU A 577 13.57 -9.69 -11.11
CA LEU A 577 13.04 -8.40 -11.53
C LEU A 577 14.09 -7.29 -11.42
N ARG A 578 14.76 -7.17 -10.26
CA ARG A 578 15.78 -6.13 -10.02
C ARG A 578 16.94 -6.23 -11.01
N CYS A 579 17.40 -7.43 -11.34
CA CYS A 579 18.44 -7.65 -12.33
C CYS A 579 17.98 -7.26 -13.74
N LEU A 580 16.76 -7.65 -14.14
CA LEU A 580 16.21 -7.29 -15.46
C LEU A 580 16.01 -5.78 -15.64
N TYR A 581 15.59 -5.07 -14.58
CA TYR A 581 15.42 -3.62 -14.60
C TYR A 581 16.72 -2.81 -14.61
N ARG A 582 17.87 -3.41 -14.24
CA ARG A 582 19.20 -2.79 -14.41
C ARG A 582 19.81 -2.95 -15.80
N ARG A 583 19.18 -3.72 -16.69
CA ARG A 583 19.70 -4.02 -18.03
C ARG A 583 19.08 -3.12 -19.08
N GLU A 584 19.86 -2.84 -20.12
CA GLU A 584 19.46 -2.01 -21.25
C GLU A 584 18.47 -2.76 -22.13
N THR A 585 17.44 -2.04 -22.60
CA THR A 585 16.37 -2.59 -23.44
C THR A 585 15.90 -1.58 -24.48
N THR A 586 15.79 -2.03 -25.72
CA THR A 586 15.11 -1.31 -26.81
C THR A 586 13.63 -1.70 -26.76
N GLN A 587 12.88 -1.09 -25.83
CA GLN A 587 11.50 -1.48 -25.51
C GLN A 587 10.62 -1.61 -26.75
N TYR A 588 10.15 -2.84 -27.04
CA TYR A 588 9.16 -3.12 -28.07
C TYR A 588 7.75 -3.01 -27.48
N LEU A 589 7.52 -3.60 -26.30
CA LEU A 589 6.37 -3.31 -25.44
C LEU A 589 6.84 -2.64 -24.13
N ALA A 590 5.96 -1.86 -23.50
CA ALA A 590 6.26 -1.31 -22.18
C ALA A 590 6.50 -2.42 -21.12
N GLY A 591 5.88 -3.59 -21.30
CA GLY A 591 6.00 -4.75 -20.40
C GLY A 591 7.25 -5.62 -20.58
N ASP A 592 8.17 -5.33 -21.52
CA ASP A 592 9.25 -6.25 -21.94
C ASP A 592 10.07 -6.84 -20.78
N GLN A 593 10.46 -6.02 -19.79
CA GLN A 593 11.23 -6.50 -18.63
C GLN A 593 10.43 -7.43 -17.72
N ALA A 594 9.11 -7.20 -17.58
CA ALA A 594 8.22 -8.13 -16.88
C ALA A 594 7.99 -9.41 -17.69
N TYR A 595 7.88 -9.32 -19.02
CA TYR A 595 7.78 -10.49 -19.89
C TYR A 595 9.09 -11.29 -19.99
N ALA A 596 10.26 -10.68 -19.82
CA ALA A 596 11.53 -11.40 -19.72
C ALA A 596 11.62 -12.23 -18.42
N LEU A 597 11.07 -11.72 -17.31
CA LEU A 597 10.99 -12.46 -16.03
C LEU A 597 10.18 -13.78 -16.17
N MET A 598 9.22 -13.82 -17.10
CA MET A 598 8.44 -15.02 -17.42
C MET A 598 9.30 -16.22 -17.86
N GLY A 599 10.47 -15.98 -18.46
CA GLY A 599 11.42 -17.03 -18.85
C GLY A 599 12.03 -17.75 -17.64
N LEU A 600 12.28 -16.99 -16.56
CA LEU A 600 12.85 -17.46 -15.30
C LEU A 600 11.83 -18.25 -14.46
N LEU A 601 10.54 -17.85 -14.50
CA LEU A 601 9.45 -18.43 -13.72
C LEU A 601 8.80 -19.68 -14.38
N ARG A 602 7.88 -20.34 -13.65
CA ARG A 602 7.27 -21.62 -14.05
C ARG A 602 6.18 -21.46 -15.10
N MET A 603 5.26 -20.52 -14.88
CA MET A 603 4.05 -20.30 -15.67
C MET A 603 4.20 -19.09 -16.57
N ARG A 604 3.69 -19.21 -17.79
CA ARG A 604 3.86 -18.23 -18.85
C ARG A 604 2.49 -17.78 -19.38
N PRO A 605 1.91 -16.68 -18.84
CA PRO A 605 0.67 -16.13 -19.36
C PRO A 605 0.89 -15.55 -20.77
N GLU A 606 -0.19 -15.43 -21.55
CA GLU A 606 -0.11 -14.76 -22.84
C GLU A 606 0.26 -13.28 -22.70
N VAL A 607 1.10 -12.81 -23.61
CA VAL A 607 1.57 -11.43 -23.73
C VAL A 607 0.46 -10.56 -24.31
N ASP A 608 0.27 -9.38 -23.74
CA ASP A 608 -0.71 -8.40 -24.19
C ASP A 608 -0.02 -7.06 -24.44
N LYS A 609 -0.19 -6.54 -25.66
CA LYS A 609 0.42 -5.28 -26.13
C LYS A 609 -0.14 -4.04 -25.43
N THR A 610 -1.30 -4.18 -24.77
CA THR A 610 -1.98 -3.11 -24.04
C THR A 610 -1.66 -3.09 -22.54
N ASP A 611 -0.78 -3.97 -22.06
CA ASP A 611 -0.34 -3.95 -20.66
C ASP A 611 0.75 -2.90 -20.40
N THR A 612 0.60 -2.17 -19.31
CA THR A 612 1.68 -1.41 -18.68
C THR A 612 2.73 -2.35 -18.05
N PRO A 613 3.93 -1.86 -17.67
CA PRO A 613 4.95 -2.70 -17.01
C PRO A 613 4.42 -3.37 -15.74
N PHE A 614 3.65 -2.62 -14.93
CA PHE A 614 3.06 -3.13 -13.70
C PHE A 614 1.90 -4.10 -13.94
N GLN A 615 1.10 -3.93 -14.99
CA GLN A 615 0.04 -4.88 -15.35
C GLN A 615 0.60 -6.21 -15.85
N ALA A 616 1.62 -6.17 -16.71
CA ALA A 616 2.34 -7.36 -17.18
C ALA A 616 2.93 -8.14 -16.00
N PHE A 617 3.60 -7.44 -15.07
CA PHE A 617 4.09 -8.03 -13.82
C PHE A 617 2.96 -8.57 -12.93
N SER A 618 1.86 -7.85 -12.79
CA SER A 618 0.72 -8.29 -11.96
C SER A 618 0.08 -9.57 -12.50
N ARG A 619 -0.09 -9.69 -13.82
CA ARG A 619 -0.54 -10.93 -14.48
C ARG A 619 0.44 -12.06 -14.24
N LEU A 620 1.74 -11.79 -14.38
CA LEU A 620 2.79 -12.79 -14.15
C LEU A 620 2.81 -13.29 -12.69
N SER A 621 2.65 -12.39 -11.72
CA SER A 621 2.60 -12.70 -10.28
C SER A 621 1.29 -13.35 -9.82
N ILE A 622 0.21 -13.29 -10.61
CA ILE A 622 -1.02 -14.05 -10.38
C ILE A 622 -0.92 -15.43 -11.02
N ALA A 623 -0.35 -15.53 -12.23
CA ALA A 623 -0.14 -16.80 -12.93
C ALA A 623 0.94 -17.67 -12.27
N ASN A 624 1.94 -17.06 -11.61
CA ASN A 624 2.94 -17.75 -10.81
C ASN A 624 2.67 -17.50 -9.33
N ASP A 625 2.34 -18.56 -8.59
CA ASP A 625 2.29 -18.52 -7.12
C ASP A 625 3.69 -18.18 -6.56
N SER A 626 3.86 -16.88 -6.29
CA SER A 626 5.11 -16.21 -5.91
C SER A 626 5.02 -15.76 -4.45
N ASP A 627 4.43 -16.59 -3.58
CA ASP A 627 4.27 -16.35 -2.14
C ASP A 627 3.59 -15.02 -1.79
N SER A 628 2.61 -14.61 -2.62
CA SER A 628 1.86 -13.33 -2.53
C SER A 628 2.74 -12.07 -2.61
N LEU A 629 3.73 -12.07 -3.52
CA LEU A 629 4.63 -10.94 -3.79
C LEU A 629 3.90 -9.61 -4.05
N LEU A 630 2.81 -9.66 -4.83
CA LEU A 630 2.06 -8.46 -5.22
C LEU A 630 1.31 -7.83 -4.03
N GLU A 631 0.69 -8.67 -3.20
CA GLU A 631 0.04 -8.28 -1.95
C GLU A 631 1.05 -7.67 -0.96
N ARG A 632 2.24 -8.28 -0.83
CA ARG A 632 3.36 -7.76 -0.03
C ARG A 632 3.78 -6.38 -0.50
N TYR A 633 4.03 -6.22 -1.80
CA TYR A 633 4.44 -4.94 -2.40
C TYR A 633 3.41 -3.81 -2.19
N LEU A 634 2.11 -4.11 -2.27
CA LEU A 634 1.06 -3.12 -1.99
C LEU A 634 1.11 -2.59 -0.54
N CYS A 635 1.59 -3.41 0.40
CA CYS A 635 1.75 -3.07 1.82
C CYS A 635 3.08 -2.37 2.19
N MET A 636 4.00 -2.17 1.23
CA MET A 636 5.27 -1.46 1.44
C MET A 636 5.16 0.03 1.03
N VAL A 637 5.96 0.89 1.67
CA VAL A 637 6.11 2.32 1.32
C VAL A 637 7.46 2.52 0.67
N PRO A 638 7.58 3.12 -0.53
CA PRO A 638 8.89 3.41 -1.12
C PRO A 638 9.69 4.43 -0.28
N PRO A 639 10.98 4.19 0.02
CA PRO A 639 11.80 5.07 0.88
C PRO A 639 11.98 6.49 0.31
N SER A 640 12.13 6.63 -1.01
CA SER A 640 12.28 7.93 -1.68
C SER A 640 10.94 8.62 -2.02
N GLY A 641 9.80 7.99 -1.71
CA GLY A 641 8.48 8.45 -2.16
C GLY A 641 8.17 8.12 -3.62
N ASP A 642 7.31 8.93 -4.24
CA ASP A 642 6.71 8.69 -5.57
C ASP A 642 7.72 8.67 -6.76
N THR A 643 9.00 8.94 -6.50
CA THR A 643 10.10 8.85 -7.47
C THR A 643 10.70 7.44 -7.56
N ALA A 644 10.50 6.58 -6.55
CA ALA A 644 10.96 5.20 -6.62
C ALA A 644 9.97 4.38 -7.46
N GLU A 645 10.48 3.77 -8.53
CA GLU A 645 9.69 2.85 -9.35
C GLU A 645 9.30 1.58 -8.58
N TRP A 646 8.17 1.00 -8.97
CA TRP A 646 7.57 -0.16 -8.30
C TRP A 646 8.49 -1.40 -8.29
N HIS A 647 9.43 -1.49 -9.23
CA HIS A 647 10.37 -2.61 -9.35
C HIS A 647 11.47 -2.63 -8.26
N TYR A 648 11.73 -1.52 -7.55
CA TYR A 648 12.80 -1.45 -6.54
C TYR A 648 12.47 -2.26 -5.27
N MET A 649 11.17 -2.37 -4.94
CA MET A 649 10.60 -3.18 -3.86
C MET A 649 11.23 -3.00 -2.46
N ALA A 650 11.86 -1.86 -2.19
CA ALA A 650 12.34 -1.50 -0.85
C ALA A 650 11.26 -0.78 -0.03
N ASP A 651 11.25 -0.99 1.28
CA ASP A 651 10.31 -0.37 2.21
C ASP A 651 10.96 0.72 3.09
N ALA A 652 10.22 1.81 3.34
CA ALA A 652 10.66 2.97 4.10
C ALA A 652 10.88 2.69 5.60
N TYR A 653 10.40 1.56 6.12
CA TYR A 653 10.68 1.09 7.48
C TYR A 653 11.90 0.15 7.54
N GLY A 654 12.57 -0.11 6.41
CA GLY A 654 13.74 -1.00 6.32
C GLY A 654 13.41 -2.49 6.27
N CYS A 655 12.13 -2.84 6.10
CA CYS A 655 11.67 -4.23 6.03
C CYS A 655 11.83 -4.80 4.62
N SER A 656 12.05 -6.10 4.52
CA SER A 656 12.09 -6.82 3.24
C SER A 656 10.71 -7.39 2.89
N ALA A 657 10.48 -7.70 1.62
CA ALA A 657 9.17 -8.22 1.18
C ALA A 657 8.76 -9.52 1.90
N TRP A 658 9.72 -10.36 2.31
CA TRP A 658 9.44 -11.59 3.06
C TRP A 658 8.94 -11.35 4.49
N ASP A 659 9.35 -10.25 5.14
CA ASP A 659 8.99 -9.91 6.52
C ASP A 659 7.52 -9.50 6.69
N VAL A 660 6.88 -9.07 5.58
CA VAL A 660 5.48 -8.65 5.52
C VAL A 660 4.60 -9.83 5.16
N ALA A 661 3.78 -10.34 6.09
CA ALA A 661 2.87 -11.45 5.84
C ALA A 661 1.46 -10.95 5.45
N PRO A 662 1.06 -11.01 4.16
CA PRO A 662 -0.28 -10.61 3.74
C PRO A 662 -1.33 -11.64 4.15
N TYR A 663 -2.55 -11.17 4.40
CA TYR A 663 -3.75 -12.01 4.55
C TYR A 663 -4.88 -11.60 3.58
N VAL A 664 -4.60 -10.62 2.70
CA VAL A 664 -5.43 -10.25 1.55
C VAL A 664 -5.03 -11.07 0.33
N GLN A 665 -5.86 -11.05 -0.70
CA GLN A 665 -5.57 -11.71 -1.98
C GLN A 665 -5.86 -10.76 -3.15
N VAL A 666 -5.02 -10.77 -4.18
CA VAL A 666 -5.33 -10.14 -5.47
C VAL A 666 -6.30 -11.03 -6.26
N ALA A 667 -7.51 -10.51 -6.46
CA ALA A 667 -8.59 -11.15 -7.19
C ALA A 667 -8.54 -10.88 -8.71
N GLY A 668 -7.86 -9.83 -9.16
CA GLY A 668 -7.72 -9.51 -10.59
C GLY A 668 -6.89 -8.25 -10.88
N VAL A 669 -6.55 -8.05 -12.16
CA VAL A 669 -5.78 -6.89 -12.67
C VAL A 669 -6.71 -5.99 -13.47
N CYS A 670 -6.65 -4.67 -13.23
CA CYS A 670 -7.45 -3.65 -13.88
C CYS A 670 -6.59 -2.68 -14.71
N ASP A 671 -7.26 -1.83 -15.48
CA ASP A 671 -6.62 -0.75 -16.24
C ASP A 671 -5.91 0.27 -15.33
N ASN A 672 -5.02 1.10 -15.86
CA ASN A 672 -4.37 2.22 -15.13
C ASN A 672 -3.67 1.81 -13.83
N ASP A 673 -2.73 0.86 -13.91
CA ASP A 673 -1.86 0.41 -12.80
C ASP A 673 -2.60 0.11 -11.48
N SER A 674 -3.66 -0.69 -11.59
CA SER A 674 -4.52 -1.04 -10.47
C SER A 674 -4.93 -2.51 -10.48
N VAL A 675 -5.23 -3.04 -9.30
CA VAL A 675 -5.63 -4.43 -9.07
C VAL A 675 -6.84 -4.49 -8.14
N VAL A 676 -7.59 -5.59 -8.16
CA VAL A 676 -8.68 -5.83 -7.21
C VAL A 676 -8.14 -6.62 -6.04
N LEU A 677 -8.22 -6.08 -4.82
CA LEU A 677 -7.95 -6.79 -3.57
C LEU A 677 -9.26 -7.31 -2.96
N ASP A 678 -9.18 -8.48 -2.32
CA ASP A 678 -10.23 -9.07 -1.50
C ASP A 678 -9.70 -9.41 -0.09
N GLY A 679 -10.60 -9.53 0.88
CA GLY A 679 -10.28 -9.97 2.25
C GLY A 679 -9.71 -8.91 3.22
N ALA A 680 -9.56 -7.65 2.81
CA ALA A 680 -9.03 -6.60 3.69
C ALA A 680 -10.04 -6.15 4.77
N TYR A 681 -9.53 -5.70 5.91
CA TYR A 681 -10.32 -5.02 6.93
C TYR A 681 -10.17 -3.51 6.75
N GLY A 682 -11.24 -2.73 6.89
CA GLY A 682 -11.19 -1.31 6.53
C GLY A 682 -12.01 -0.37 7.38
N ALA A 683 -11.48 0.83 7.56
CA ALA A 683 -12.11 1.92 8.30
C ALA A 683 -12.06 3.25 7.54
N SER A 684 -13.10 4.06 7.68
CA SER A 684 -13.18 5.41 7.10
C SER A 684 -12.52 6.45 8.02
N ILE A 685 -11.61 7.26 7.48
CA ILE A 685 -10.99 8.37 8.22
C ILE A 685 -11.88 9.61 8.16
N ARG A 686 -12.17 10.19 9.33
CA ARG A 686 -13.01 11.38 9.45
C ARG A 686 -12.20 12.67 9.44
N TRP A 687 -12.12 13.28 8.26
CA TRP A 687 -11.40 14.55 8.03
C TRP A 687 -12.17 15.83 8.39
N LYS A 688 -13.51 15.83 8.28
CA LYS A 688 -14.30 17.07 8.37
C LYS A 688 -14.20 17.79 9.71
N SER A 689 -14.21 17.02 10.80
CA SER A 689 -14.17 17.51 12.19
C SER A 689 -14.28 16.33 13.15
N PHE A 690 -13.74 16.49 14.36
CA PHE A 690 -13.97 15.57 15.47
C PHE A 690 -15.48 15.40 15.78
N HIS A 691 -15.81 14.40 16.58
CA HIS A 691 -17.08 14.31 17.30
C HIS A 691 -16.81 14.01 18.78
N PRO A 692 -17.80 14.19 19.68
CA PRO A 692 -17.74 13.58 21.00
C PRO A 692 -17.55 12.06 20.85
N VAL A 693 -16.57 11.49 21.55
CA VAL A 693 -16.21 10.07 21.52
C VAL A 693 -16.71 9.41 22.81
N GLY A 694 -17.37 8.27 22.68
CA GLY A 694 -17.84 7.45 23.80
C GLY A 694 -16.67 6.85 24.57
N PHE A 695 -16.76 6.79 25.91
CA PHE A 695 -15.76 6.14 26.74
C PHE A 695 -16.37 5.58 28.02
N THR A 696 -15.80 4.51 28.56
CA THR A 696 -16.08 4.02 29.91
C THR A 696 -14.95 4.35 30.88
N ARG A 697 -15.29 4.47 32.16
CA ARG A 697 -14.34 4.61 33.27
C ARG A 697 -14.72 3.62 34.36
N LEU A 698 -13.74 3.12 35.11
CA LEU A 698 -13.99 2.33 36.31
C LEU A 698 -14.72 3.18 37.36
N PHE A 699 -15.65 2.54 38.08
CA PHE A 699 -16.31 3.14 39.23
C PHE A 699 -15.27 3.48 40.32
N SER A 700 -15.44 4.62 40.99
CA SER A 700 -14.53 5.07 42.04
C SER A 700 -15.29 5.92 43.02
N TRP A 701 -15.32 5.51 44.29
CA TRP A 701 -15.98 6.25 45.38
C TRP A 701 -15.50 7.70 45.47
N ARG A 702 -14.18 7.94 45.34
CA ARG A 702 -13.60 9.29 45.33
C ARG A 702 -14.18 10.18 44.21
N ARG A 703 -14.42 9.61 43.02
CA ARG A 703 -15.07 10.33 41.90
C ARG A 703 -16.58 10.43 42.07
N PHE A 704 -17.23 9.43 42.67
CA PHE A 704 -18.65 9.46 42.99
C PHE A 704 -18.96 10.61 43.95
N PHE A 705 -18.23 10.70 45.07
CA PHE A 705 -18.36 11.79 46.04
C PHE A 705 -17.97 13.15 45.44
N ALA A 706 -16.89 13.23 44.66
CA ALA A 706 -16.55 14.49 43.97
C ALA A 706 -17.67 14.94 43.00
N ALA A 707 -18.27 14.04 42.23
CA ALA A 707 -19.40 14.36 41.36
C ALA A 707 -20.67 14.73 42.15
N PHE A 708 -20.94 14.05 43.26
CA PHE A 708 -22.07 14.33 44.14
C PHE A 708 -21.93 15.73 44.76
N LEU A 709 -20.80 16.00 45.41
CA LEU A 709 -20.49 17.31 45.98
C LEU A 709 -20.59 18.42 44.92
N LEU A 710 -19.93 18.27 43.76
CA LEU A 710 -20.02 19.27 42.67
C LEU A 710 -21.45 19.49 42.14
N GLN A 711 -22.27 18.44 42.08
CA GLN A 711 -23.64 18.53 41.58
C GLN A 711 -24.59 19.22 42.59
N PHE A 712 -24.39 18.98 43.89
CA PHE A 712 -25.26 19.51 44.95
C PHE A 712 -24.72 20.79 45.62
N ASN A 713 -23.46 21.18 45.39
CA ASN A 713 -22.84 22.34 46.07
C ASN A 713 -23.65 23.64 45.94
N GLY A 714 -24.22 23.92 44.76
CA GLY A 714 -25.07 25.09 44.56
C GLY A 714 -26.33 25.08 45.46
N TRP A 715 -26.96 23.90 45.61
CA TRP A 715 -28.12 23.72 46.50
C TRP A 715 -27.74 23.71 47.98
N ILE A 716 -26.58 23.14 48.34
CA ILE A 716 -26.06 23.13 49.71
C ILE A 716 -25.80 24.57 50.19
N LEU A 717 -25.22 25.42 49.34
CA LEU A 717 -24.94 26.82 49.66
C LEU A 717 -26.22 27.67 49.75
N THR A 718 -27.20 27.50 48.85
CA THR A 718 -28.46 28.26 48.92
C THR A 718 -29.35 27.83 50.08
N ILE A 719 -29.55 26.53 50.28
CA ILE A 719 -30.35 26.01 51.40
C ILE A 719 -29.65 26.33 52.73
N GLY A 720 -28.32 26.23 52.79
CA GLY A 720 -27.53 26.64 53.95
C GLY A 720 -27.71 28.12 54.29
N GLY A 721 -27.54 29.02 53.31
CA GLY A 721 -27.72 30.45 53.49
C GLY A 721 -29.14 30.86 53.90
N LEU A 722 -30.17 30.27 53.28
CA LEU A 722 -31.58 30.50 53.64
C LEU A 722 -31.95 29.89 55.00
N SER A 723 -31.24 28.86 55.46
CA SER A 723 -31.51 28.23 56.77
C SER A 723 -30.89 28.98 57.94
N VAL A 724 -29.85 29.80 57.71
CA VAL A 724 -29.21 30.61 58.76
C VAL A 724 -30.05 31.83 59.16
N THR A 725 -30.96 32.31 58.30
CA THR A 725 -31.84 33.45 58.62
C THR A 725 -33.02 33.08 59.52
N ASN A 726 -33.24 31.80 59.82
CA ASN A 726 -34.33 31.32 60.66
C ASN A 726 -33.76 30.57 61.90
N PRO A 727 -34.09 30.99 63.14
CA PRO A 727 -33.52 30.40 64.35
C PRO A 727 -33.83 28.90 64.51
N PHE A 728 -34.95 28.40 63.98
CA PHE A 728 -35.32 26.99 64.07
C PHE A 728 -34.49 26.06 63.16
N THR A 729 -33.87 26.60 62.10
CA THR A 729 -33.06 25.84 61.13
C THR A 729 -31.57 26.22 61.16
N LEU A 730 -31.18 27.14 62.05
CA LEU A 730 -29.81 27.67 62.19
C LEU A 730 -28.74 26.56 62.23
N PHE A 731 -28.94 25.52 63.05
CA PHE A 731 -27.99 24.41 63.18
C PHE A 731 -27.75 23.68 61.85
N PHE A 732 -28.83 23.36 61.12
CA PHE A 732 -28.75 22.73 59.80
C PHE A 732 -28.12 23.67 58.76
N GLY A 733 -28.43 24.98 58.83
CA GLY A 733 -27.81 26.00 57.98
C GLY A 733 -26.30 26.08 58.16
N VAL A 734 -25.82 26.16 59.40
CA VAL A 734 -24.38 26.16 59.74
C VAL A 734 -23.71 24.87 59.26
N LEU A 735 -24.31 23.70 59.51
CA LEU A 735 -23.76 22.41 59.06
C LEU A 735 -23.63 22.34 57.52
N LEU A 736 -24.65 22.80 56.78
CA LEU A 736 -24.61 22.84 55.32
C LEU A 736 -23.54 23.81 54.80
N LEU A 737 -23.38 24.98 55.41
CA LEU A 737 -22.33 25.94 55.03
C LEU A 737 -20.91 25.40 55.32
N LEU A 738 -20.71 24.70 56.44
CA LEU A 738 -19.45 24.01 56.77
C LEU A 738 -19.07 22.91 55.75
N ILE A 739 -20.03 22.37 55.00
CA ILE A 739 -19.77 21.41 53.90
C ILE A 739 -19.63 22.14 52.55
N GLY A 740 -20.50 23.12 52.28
CA GLY A 740 -20.56 23.86 51.03
C GLY A 740 -19.35 24.76 50.79
N LEU A 741 -18.91 25.52 51.80
CA LEU A 741 -17.79 26.46 51.64
C LEU A 741 -16.45 25.74 51.35
N PRO A 742 -16.04 24.68 52.07
CA PRO A 742 -14.84 23.93 51.69
C PRO A 742 -14.98 23.23 50.33
N THR A 743 -16.17 22.70 50.01
CA THR A 743 -16.44 22.12 48.67
C THR A 743 -16.27 23.15 47.57
N PHE A 744 -16.69 24.40 47.81
CA PHE A 744 -16.52 25.53 46.92
C PHE A 744 -15.03 25.87 46.71
N PHE A 745 -14.23 26.04 47.77
CA PHE A 745 -12.79 26.34 47.62
C PHE A 745 -11.99 25.15 47.01
N CYS A 746 -12.39 23.90 47.29
CA CYS A 746 -11.79 22.71 46.72
C CYS A 746 -12.31 22.35 45.31
N MET A 747 -13.25 23.11 44.75
CA MET A 747 -13.93 22.82 43.49
C MET A 747 -12.98 22.53 42.31
N PRO A 748 -11.90 23.31 42.05
CA PRO A 748 -10.96 23.01 40.97
C PRO A 748 -10.27 21.64 41.14
N MET A 749 -9.93 21.27 42.37
CA MET A 749 -9.35 19.95 42.68
C MET A 749 -10.36 18.81 42.52
N LEU A 750 -11.62 19.03 42.89
CA LEU A 750 -12.70 18.05 42.71
C LEU A 750 -12.98 17.78 41.22
N ILE A 751 -13.05 18.84 40.39
CA ILE A 751 -13.22 18.70 38.95
C ILE A 751 -12.01 17.98 38.33
N ARG A 752 -10.77 18.30 38.74
CA ARG A 752 -9.55 17.60 38.30
C ARG A 752 -9.59 16.11 38.62
N ARG A 753 -10.04 15.72 39.83
CA ARG A 753 -10.23 14.31 40.24
C ARG A 753 -11.34 13.61 39.44
N LEU A 754 -12.42 14.32 39.12
CA LEU A 754 -13.55 13.78 38.36
C LEU A 754 -13.20 13.55 36.87
N MET A 755 -12.47 14.48 36.26
CA MET A 755 -12.19 14.51 34.83
C MET A 755 -10.93 13.74 34.43
N GLY A 756 -9.94 13.64 35.33
CA GLY A 756 -8.66 12.98 35.10
C GLY A 756 -8.65 11.47 35.32
N GLY A 757 -7.52 10.86 34.95
CA GLY A 757 -7.26 9.42 34.98
C GLY A 757 -7.70 8.68 33.72
N GLN A 758 -7.25 7.43 33.60
CA GLN A 758 -7.39 6.60 32.41
C GLN A 758 -8.84 6.16 32.12
N PHE A 759 -9.09 5.84 30.85
CA PHE A 759 -10.32 5.22 30.36
C PHE A 759 -10.17 3.69 30.37
N ARG A 760 -11.28 2.96 30.52
CA ARG A 760 -11.28 1.48 30.46
C ARG A 760 -11.48 0.96 29.03
N SER A 761 -12.32 1.64 28.26
CA SER A 761 -12.60 1.36 26.86
C SER A 761 -13.12 2.65 26.24
N VAL A 762 -12.75 2.91 24.99
CA VAL A 762 -13.11 4.10 24.22
C VAL A 762 -13.61 3.67 22.85
N GLU A 763 -14.59 4.41 22.32
CA GLU A 763 -15.10 4.24 20.96
C GLU A 763 -13.96 4.39 19.95
N ALA A 764 -13.85 3.40 19.07
CA ALA A 764 -12.84 3.35 18.04
C ALA A 764 -13.16 4.34 16.92
N ALA A 765 -12.43 5.46 16.86
CA ALA A 765 -12.59 6.48 15.83
C ALA A 765 -11.23 6.95 15.29
N LEU A 766 -11.19 7.14 13.97
CA LEU A 766 -10.03 7.66 13.24
C LEU A 766 -10.34 9.07 12.76
N PHE A 767 -9.56 10.04 13.22
CA PHE A 767 -9.65 11.42 12.77
C PHE A 767 -8.38 11.82 12.04
N GLY A 768 -8.56 12.51 10.90
CA GLY A 768 -7.46 13.08 10.13
C GLY A 768 -7.44 14.60 10.25
N VAL A 769 -6.24 15.17 10.40
CA VAL A 769 -5.98 16.62 10.40
C VAL A 769 -4.85 16.94 9.42
N GLU A 770 -5.00 18.00 8.62
CA GLU A 770 -3.93 18.52 7.75
C GLU A 770 -2.99 19.46 8.53
N GLY A 771 -1.69 19.15 8.47
CA GLY A 771 -0.65 19.71 9.32
C GLY A 771 -0.48 18.98 10.66
N TYR A 772 0.51 19.44 11.43
CA TYR A 772 0.93 18.86 12.71
C TYR A 772 0.02 19.28 13.88
N ILE A 773 -0.46 18.33 14.69
CA ILE A 773 -1.21 18.58 15.93
C ILE A 773 -0.67 17.72 17.08
N SER A 774 -0.20 18.39 18.15
CA SER A 774 0.25 17.72 19.38
C SER A 774 -0.85 16.84 20.04
N PRO A 775 -0.49 15.68 20.63
CA PRO A 775 -1.38 14.82 21.41
C PRO A 775 -2.17 15.58 22.47
N ALA A 776 -1.51 16.46 23.23
CA ALA A 776 -2.17 17.30 24.22
C ALA A 776 -3.29 18.19 23.63
N THR A 777 -3.09 18.74 22.43
CA THR A 777 -4.13 19.56 21.76
C THR A 777 -5.23 18.71 21.12
N ALA A 778 -4.91 17.54 20.57
CA ALA A 778 -5.89 16.57 20.09
C ALA A 778 -6.79 16.08 21.24
N GLU A 779 -6.20 15.66 22.36
CA GLU A 779 -6.90 15.22 23.57
C GLU A 779 -7.82 16.33 24.11
N ARG A 780 -7.32 17.59 24.17
CA ARG A 780 -8.11 18.76 24.57
C ARG A 780 -9.25 19.06 23.60
N ALA A 781 -9.10 18.81 22.30
CA ALA A 781 -10.14 19.08 21.31
C ALA A 781 -11.27 18.03 21.32
N ILE A 782 -10.93 16.76 21.58
CA ILE A 782 -11.85 15.62 21.61
C ILE A 782 -12.49 15.47 23.00
N PHE A 783 -11.67 15.26 24.04
CA PHE A 783 -12.11 14.99 25.42
C PHE A 783 -12.21 16.23 26.30
N GLY A 784 -11.78 17.40 25.80
CA GLY A 784 -11.94 18.70 26.47
C GLY A 784 -10.83 19.07 27.45
N CYS A 785 -9.96 18.13 27.80
CA CYS A 785 -8.81 18.32 28.68
C CYS A 785 -7.64 17.48 28.15
N ALA A 786 -6.41 17.93 28.40
CA ALA A 786 -5.22 17.12 28.22
C ALA A 786 -4.82 16.53 29.58
N TYR A 787 -4.79 15.20 29.69
CA TYR A 787 -4.34 14.48 30.88
C TYR A 787 -3.12 13.59 30.59
N GLY A 788 -2.53 13.69 29.38
CA GLY A 788 -1.43 12.81 28.96
C GLY A 788 -1.94 11.37 28.71
N ARG A 789 -3.19 11.23 28.26
CA ARG A 789 -3.76 9.92 27.92
C ARG A 789 -3.48 9.50 26.48
N MET A 790 -3.18 10.49 25.64
CA MET A 790 -2.89 10.33 24.23
C MET A 790 -1.41 10.66 24.01
N GLY A 791 -0.70 9.79 23.28
CA GLY A 791 0.73 9.90 23.03
C GLY A 791 1.08 9.78 21.55
N TRP A 792 2.36 9.93 21.23
CA TRP A 792 2.87 9.65 19.89
C TRP A 792 3.05 8.16 19.67
N SER A 793 2.67 7.68 18.48
CA SER A 793 2.93 6.30 18.08
C SER A 793 4.44 6.06 17.96
N THR A 794 4.94 4.96 18.54
CA THR A 794 6.39 4.71 18.65
C THR A 794 7.06 4.44 17.30
N ASN A 795 6.33 3.83 16.37
CA ASN A 795 6.80 3.30 15.08
C ASN A 795 5.67 3.22 14.02
N GLY A 796 4.56 3.95 14.22
CA GLY A 796 3.39 3.96 13.33
C GLY A 796 3.61 4.57 11.94
N SER A 797 4.70 5.30 11.71
CA SER A 797 5.10 5.84 10.40
C SER A 797 6.62 6.00 10.28
N PRO A 798 7.18 6.24 9.08
CA PRO A 798 8.60 6.59 8.92
C PRO A 798 9.00 7.94 9.56
N LEU A 799 8.01 8.79 9.91
CA LEU A 799 8.23 10.05 10.61
C LEU A 799 8.17 9.89 12.14
N CYS A 800 7.65 8.78 12.67
CA CYS A 800 7.63 8.52 14.11
C CYS A 800 9.05 8.45 14.68
N ARG A 801 9.21 8.87 15.94
CA ARG A 801 10.44 8.77 16.70
C ARG A 801 10.14 8.17 18.07
N SER A 802 11.02 7.32 18.56
CA SER A 802 10.93 6.74 19.90
C SER A 802 12.31 6.52 20.49
N TYR A 803 12.35 6.44 21.82
CA TYR A 803 13.54 6.15 22.61
C TYR A 803 13.20 5.11 23.68
N ILE A 804 14.22 4.56 24.32
CA ILE A 804 14.06 3.67 25.47
C ILE A 804 14.30 4.53 26.71
N ASN A 805 13.35 4.54 27.64
CA ASN A 805 13.47 5.29 28.90
C ASN A 805 14.30 4.52 29.95
N GLU A 806 14.57 5.14 31.10
CA GLU A 806 15.31 4.53 32.22
C GLU A 806 14.72 3.21 32.74
N LYS A 807 13.45 2.93 32.44
CA LYS A 807 12.73 1.70 32.84
C LYS A 807 12.74 0.61 31.76
N ASN A 808 13.52 0.80 30.69
CA ASN A 808 13.55 -0.04 29.49
C ASN A 808 12.22 -0.09 28.71
N GLU A 809 11.34 0.92 28.87
CA GLU A 809 10.11 1.05 28.10
C GLU A 809 10.37 1.89 26.83
N ARG A 810 9.86 1.46 25.67
CA ARG A 810 9.94 2.24 24.42
C ARG A 810 8.80 3.26 24.38
N VAL A 811 9.14 4.54 24.35
CA VAL A 811 8.17 5.66 24.42
C VAL A 811 8.26 6.50 23.14
N GLY A 812 7.10 6.85 22.58
CA GLY A 812 6.99 7.73 21.40
C GLY A 812 7.25 9.19 21.76
N VAL A 813 7.94 9.90 20.87
CA VAL A 813 8.37 11.28 21.05
C VAL A 813 7.80 12.15 19.94
N ASP A 814 7.57 13.43 20.25
CA ASP A 814 7.21 14.45 19.29
C ASP A 814 8.16 14.43 18.06
N PRO A 815 7.66 14.08 16.86
CA PRO A 815 8.47 14.02 15.66
C PRO A 815 9.20 15.32 15.33
N LEU A 816 8.67 16.48 15.77
CA LEU A 816 9.33 17.79 15.55
C LEU A 816 10.66 17.97 16.30
N ARG A 817 11.02 17.08 17.24
CA ARG A 817 12.36 17.07 17.84
C ARG A 817 13.46 16.61 16.87
N ASP A 818 13.09 15.98 15.75
CA ASP A 818 14.01 15.66 14.66
C ASP A 818 14.03 16.83 13.65
N PRO A 819 15.18 17.47 13.39
CA PRO A 819 15.28 18.58 12.45
C PRO A 819 14.84 18.20 11.03
N GLU A 820 15.05 16.96 10.58
CA GLU A 820 14.62 16.51 9.24
C GLU A 820 13.08 16.49 9.12
N VAL A 821 12.39 16.09 10.19
CA VAL A 821 10.93 16.08 10.23
C VAL A 821 10.39 17.51 10.40
N GLN A 822 11.07 18.33 11.19
CA GLN A 822 10.73 19.75 11.34
C GLN A 822 10.83 20.50 10.01
N GLU A 823 11.87 20.25 9.21
CA GLU A 823 12.02 20.80 7.86
C GLU A 823 10.86 20.36 6.94
N LYS A 824 10.55 19.05 6.89
CA LYS A 824 9.41 18.53 6.10
C LYS A 824 8.07 19.17 6.52
N VAL A 825 7.85 19.39 7.81
CA VAL A 825 6.65 20.09 8.32
C VAL A 825 6.62 21.55 7.89
N ASN A 826 7.77 22.23 7.82
CA ASN A 826 7.86 23.60 7.34
C ASN A 826 7.68 23.71 5.81
N LEU A 827 8.26 22.81 5.02
CA LEU A 827 8.06 22.72 3.58
C LEU A 827 6.58 22.44 3.23
N ALA A 828 5.91 21.56 3.97
CA ALA A 828 4.47 21.31 3.81
C ALA A 828 3.58 22.55 4.05
N LYS A 829 4.10 23.62 4.70
CA LYS A 829 3.39 24.90 4.83
C LYS A 829 3.32 25.69 3.51
N VAL A 830 4.15 25.38 2.52
CA VAL A 830 4.17 26.06 1.19
C VAL A 830 3.78 25.14 0.01
N ALA A 831 3.34 23.92 0.28
CA ALA A 831 2.96 22.93 -0.73
C ALA A 831 1.82 23.39 -1.68
N MET A 832 2.00 23.11 -2.97
CA MET A 832 1.04 23.27 -4.06
C MET A 832 0.21 21.98 -4.30
N PRO A 833 -0.80 21.96 -5.19
CA PRO A 833 -1.47 20.71 -5.57
C PRO A 833 -0.51 19.74 -6.27
N GLY A 834 -0.49 18.48 -5.85
CA GLY A 834 0.45 17.46 -6.34
C GLY A 834 1.65 17.25 -5.42
N ASP A 835 2.08 18.30 -4.70
CA ASP A 835 3.14 18.19 -3.70
C ASP A 835 2.70 17.35 -2.49
N LYS A 836 3.68 16.65 -1.90
CA LYS A 836 3.51 15.94 -0.63
C LYS A 836 3.23 16.90 0.53
N ARG A 837 2.44 16.42 1.48
CA ARG A 837 1.92 17.17 2.64
C ARG A 837 2.01 16.33 3.90
N ILE A 838 2.11 17.02 5.03
CA ILE A 838 2.04 16.39 6.34
C ILE A 838 0.60 16.35 6.83
N PHE A 839 0.19 15.16 7.27
CA PHE A 839 -1.09 14.90 7.92
C PHE A 839 -0.86 14.25 9.28
N THR A 840 -1.79 14.46 10.19
CA THR A 840 -1.83 13.79 11.49
C THR A 840 -3.04 12.87 11.56
N LEU A 841 -2.80 11.58 11.79
CA LEU A 841 -3.82 10.59 12.12
C LEU A 841 -3.96 10.52 13.65
N ILE A 842 -5.19 10.54 14.15
CA ILE A 842 -5.51 10.40 15.57
C ILE A 842 -6.38 9.15 15.71
N ASN A 843 -5.87 8.14 16.43
CA ASN A 843 -6.59 6.91 16.76
C ASN A 843 -7.08 6.98 18.21
N THR A 844 -8.41 7.05 18.42
CA THR A 844 -8.98 7.13 19.77
C THR A 844 -9.13 5.78 20.46
N TYR A 845 -8.90 4.66 19.77
CA TYR A 845 -8.91 3.34 20.39
C TYR A 845 -7.60 3.06 21.14
N THR A 846 -6.46 3.17 20.44
CA THR A 846 -5.11 3.00 21.01
C THR A 846 -4.62 4.24 21.75
N MET A 847 -5.31 5.39 21.60
CA MET A 847 -4.87 6.70 22.10
C MET A 847 -3.54 7.17 21.50
N GLU A 848 -3.26 6.80 20.26
CA GLU A 848 -2.07 7.23 19.56
C GLU A 848 -2.32 8.34 18.53
N VAL A 849 -1.29 9.15 18.33
CA VAL A 849 -1.17 10.13 17.26
C VAL A 849 0.00 9.75 16.36
N THR A 850 -0.26 9.70 15.05
CA THR A 850 0.73 9.31 14.04
C THR A 850 0.84 10.41 13.00
N LEU A 851 2.03 11.01 12.89
CA LEU A 851 2.35 11.97 11.83
C LEU A 851 2.76 11.20 10.57
N PHE A 852 2.23 11.56 9.40
CA PHE A 852 2.59 10.89 8.14
C PHE A 852 2.61 11.86 6.95
N GLU A 853 3.26 11.43 5.88
CA GLU A 853 3.37 12.15 4.62
C GLU A 853 2.46 11.49 3.56
N ALA A 854 1.74 12.30 2.77
CA ALA A 854 0.90 11.88 1.66
C ALA A 854 0.65 13.05 0.68
N VAL A 855 0.26 12.79 -0.58
CA VAL A 855 -0.09 13.86 -1.53
C VAL A 855 -1.52 14.36 -1.31
N ARG A 856 -2.48 13.44 -1.13
CA ARG A 856 -3.88 13.73 -0.76
C ARG A 856 -4.20 13.13 0.61
N PRO A 857 -5.18 13.71 1.34
CA PRO A 857 -5.68 13.12 2.58
C PRO A 857 -6.34 11.74 2.31
N PRO A 858 -5.82 10.63 2.88
CA PRO A 858 -6.40 9.31 2.67
C PRO A 858 -7.79 9.20 3.32
N THR A 859 -8.81 8.86 2.54
CA THR A 859 -10.21 8.78 3.00
C THR A 859 -10.54 7.49 3.74
N CYS A 860 -9.76 6.43 3.50
CA CYS A 860 -9.92 5.12 4.12
C CYS A 860 -8.56 4.52 4.49
N LEU A 861 -8.55 3.66 5.50
CA LEU A 861 -7.44 2.76 5.84
C LEU A 861 -7.89 1.32 5.58
N PHE A 862 -7.00 0.52 5.00
CA PHE A 862 -7.20 -0.92 4.78
C PHE A 862 -6.06 -1.69 5.43
N LEU A 863 -6.35 -2.52 6.43
CA LEU A 863 -5.39 -3.45 7.03
C LEU A 863 -5.25 -4.65 6.10
N CYS A 864 -4.05 -4.89 5.57
CA CYS A 864 -3.80 -5.89 4.53
C CYS A 864 -2.75 -6.95 4.87
N ALA A 865 -1.83 -6.66 5.80
CA ALA A 865 -0.73 -7.55 6.16
C ALA A 865 -0.27 -7.35 7.62
N VAL A 866 0.50 -8.30 8.14
CA VAL A 866 1.15 -8.25 9.47
C VAL A 866 2.65 -8.21 9.30
N GLU A 867 3.35 -7.46 10.15
CA GLU A 867 4.82 -7.41 10.19
C GLU A 867 5.29 -7.04 11.60
N GLY A 868 6.21 -7.83 12.16
CA GLY A 868 6.83 -7.55 13.46
C GLY A 868 5.84 -7.41 14.63
N GLY A 869 4.68 -8.06 14.55
CA GLY A 869 3.61 -7.95 15.56
C GLY A 869 2.69 -6.73 15.39
N MET A 870 2.75 -6.00 14.28
CA MET A 870 1.85 -4.88 13.96
C MET A 870 1.17 -5.06 12.60
N GLN A 871 0.04 -4.37 12.39
CA GLN A 871 -0.73 -4.37 11.16
C GLN A 871 -0.21 -3.31 10.17
N ARG A 872 -0.04 -3.68 8.91
CA ARG A 872 0.22 -2.76 7.79
C ARG A 872 -1.10 -2.24 7.24
N ALA A 873 -1.34 -0.95 7.46
CA ALA A 873 -2.56 -0.24 7.11
C ALA A 873 -2.33 0.68 5.91
N ILE A 874 -2.82 0.27 4.73
CA ILE A 874 -2.73 1.04 3.50
C ILE A 874 -3.71 2.22 3.59
N ALA A 875 -3.20 3.44 3.59
CA ALA A 875 -4.00 4.65 3.64
C ALA A 875 -4.27 5.14 2.22
N CYS A 876 -5.53 5.15 1.80
CA CYS A 876 -5.92 5.40 0.41
C CYS A 876 -6.80 6.62 0.23
N SER A 877 -6.54 7.42 -0.81
CA SER A 877 -7.50 8.39 -1.35
C SER A 877 -8.48 7.69 -2.29
N TYR A 878 -9.72 8.16 -2.36
CA TYR A 878 -10.76 7.55 -3.21
C TYR A 878 -10.97 8.35 -4.50
N ASP A 879 -10.87 7.67 -5.64
CA ASP A 879 -11.33 8.17 -6.93
C ASP A 879 -12.68 7.55 -7.31
N PHE A 880 -13.71 8.37 -7.24
CA PHE A 880 -15.08 7.96 -7.53
C PHE A 880 -15.34 7.70 -9.03
N THR A 881 -14.50 8.22 -9.93
CA THR A 881 -14.69 8.11 -11.39
C THR A 881 -14.37 6.71 -11.89
N THR A 882 -13.33 6.08 -11.35
CA THR A 882 -12.87 4.73 -11.69
C THR A 882 -13.19 3.68 -10.61
N GLN A 883 -13.81 4.12 -9.51
CA GLN A 883 -14.05 3.35 -8.27
C GLN A 883 -12.74 2.79 -7.67
N THR A 884 -11.65 3.56 -7.74
CA THR A 884 -10.30 3.13 -7.35
C THR A 884 -9.86 3.82 -6.06
N PHE A 885 -9.32 3.04 -5.14
CA PHE A 885 -8.59 3.55 -3.97
C PHE A 885 -7.11 3.66 -4.33
N TYR A 886 -6.55 4.86 -4.38
CA TYR A 886 -5.12 5.06 -4.65
C TYR A 886 -4.34 5.10 -3.34
N ARG A 887 -3.28 4.30 -3.24
CA ARG A 887 -2.35 4.30 -2.10
C ARG A 887 -1.70 5.67 -1.99
N GLU A 888 -1.85 6.33 -0.84
CA GLU A 888 -1.18 7.60 -0.53
C GLU A 888 -0.03 7.37 0.45
N THR A 889 -0.17 6.41 1.37
CA THR A 889 0.91 5.94 2.27
C THR A 889 0.55 4.58 2.87
N VAL A 890 1.45 3.96 3.64
CA VAL A 890 1.13 2.82 4.52
C VAL A 890 1.63 3.15 5.93
N VAL A 891 0.73 3.10 6.90
CA VAL A 891 1.01 3.29 8.32
C VAL A 891 1.00 1.95 9.05
N ARG A 892 1.68 1.88 10.20
CA ARG A 892 1.66 0.71 11.08
C ARG A 892 0.69 0.97 12.24
N MET A 893 -0.07 -0.06 12.63
CA MET A 893 -1.10 0.03 13.68
C MET A 893 -1.07 -1.22 14.57
N ASP A 894 -1.48 -1.09 15.83
CA ASP A 894 -1.57 -2.22 16.76
C ASP A 894 -2.46 -3.35 16.24
N THR A 895 -2.13 -4.59 16.59
CA THR A 895 -2.94 -5.79 16.32
C THR A 895 -4.37 -5.66 16.83
N THR A 896 -4.58 -5.04 17.99
CA THR A 896 -5.90 -4.85 18.61
C THR A 896 -6.88 -3.99 17.79
N VAL A 897 -6.37 -3.25 16.79
CA VAL A 897 -7.17 -2.45 15.86
C VAL A 897 -7.94 -3.35 14.88
N LEU A 898 -7.39 -4.53 14.54
CA LEU A 898 -7.99 -5.47 13.59
C LEU A 898 -9.36 -5.98 14.06
N ASP A 899 -9.48 -6.28 15.35
CA ASP A 899 -10.71 -6.77 16.00
C ASP A 899 -11.85 -5.72 16.04
N ARG A 900 -11.57 -4.48 15.63
CA ARG A 900 -12.50 -3.33 15.66
C ARG A 900 -12.83 -2.80 14.26
N MET A 901 -12.36 -3.45 13.19
CA MET A 901 -12.64 -3.05 11.81
C MET A 901 -13.52 -4.08 11.11
N ASP A 902 -14.39 -3.61 10.21
CA ASP A 902 -15.19 -4.49 9.35
C ASP A 902 -14.39 -4.97 8.14
N ARG A 903 -14.71 -6.19 7.65
CA ARG A 903 -14.21 -6.66 6.35
C ARG A 903 -14.84 -5.88 5.22
N VAL A 904 -14.03 -5.42 4.28
CA VAL A 904 -14.48 -4.72 3.08
C VAL A 904 -14.54 -5.74 1.93
N PRO A 905 -15.64 -5.80 1.15
CA PRO A 905 -15.69 -6.63 -0.05
C PRO A 905 -14.70 -6.12 -1.10
N ARG A 906 -14.41 -6.96 -2.10
CA ARG A 906 -13.56 -6.64 -3.27
C ARG A 906 -13.54 -5.16 -3.65
N PHE A 907 -12.34 -4.59 -3.67
CA PHE A 907 -12.12 -3.19 -4.04
C PHE A 907 -10.89 -3.03 -4.92
N ARG A 908 -10.95 -2.05 -5.82
CA ARG A 908 -9.85 -1.72 -6.73
C ARG A 908 -8.85 -0.81 -6.02
N ILE A 909 -7.59 -1.20 -5.99
CA ILE A 909 -6.47 -0.41 -5.46
C ILE A 909 -5.50 -0.04 -6.59
N GLY A 910 -5.03 1.21 -6.62
CA GLY A 910 -3.98 1.67 -7.54
C GLY A 910 -2.75 2.16 -6.78
N ILE A 911 -1.55 1.97 -7.36
CA ILE A 911 -0.28 2.34 -6.70
C ILE A 911 -0.11 3.87 -6.64
N ARG A 912 -0.26 4.53 -7.79
CA ARG A 912 -0.14 5.98 -7.96
C ARG A 912 -1.37 6.47 -8.70
N LYS A 913 -1.97 7.57 -8.22
CA LYS A 913 -3.06 8.21 -8.94
C LYS A 913 -2.50 8.92 -10.18
N PRO A 914 -3.10 8.76 -11.38
CA PRO A 914 -2.72 9.53 -12.55
C PRO A 914 -2.72 11.04 -12.27
N GLU A 915 -1.74 11.75 -12.82
CA GLU A 915 -1.69 13.20 -12.71
C GLU A 915 -2.76 13.83 -13.59
N VAL A 916 -3.76 14.42 -12.93
CA VAL A 916 -4.82 15.18 -13.58
C VAL A 916 -4.41 16.64 -13.56
N SER A 917 -4.44 17.29 -14.73
CA SER A 917 -4.14 18.71 -14.84
C SER A 917 -5.08 19.54 -13.96
N VAL A 918 -4.53 20.55 -13.29
CA VAL A 918 -5.29 21.44 -12.40
C VAL A 918 -5.22 22.87 -12.90
N ARG A 919 -6.33 23.60 -12.79
CA ARG A 919 -6.44 25.03 -13.11
C ARG A 919 -6.81 25.81 -11.87
N ARG A 920 -6.28 27.03 -11.78
CA ARG A 920 -6.65 27.97 -10.73
C ARG A 920 -8.02 28.59 -11.03
N LYS A 921 -8.96 28.47 -10.09
CA LYS A 921 -10.25 29.17 -10.11
C LYS A 921 -10.02 30.67 -9.91
N HIS A 922 -10.47 31.46 -10.87
CA HIS A 922 -10.63 32.91 -10.68
C HIS A 922 -11.98 33.16 -10.02
N TYR A 923 -11.95 33.47 -8.72
CA TYR A 923 -13.11 34.04 -8.04
C TYR A 923 -13.13 35.54 -8.32
N LEU A 924 -14.16 35.99 -9.04
CA LEU A 924 -14.59 37.39 -9.09
C LEU A 924 -15.11 37.82 -7.72
#